data_AF-N6WD99-F1
#
_entry.id   AF-N6WD99-F1
#
_cell.length_a   1.000
_cell.length_b   1.000
_cell.length_c   1.000
_cell.angle_alpha   90.00
_cell.angle_beta   90.00
_cell.angle_gamma   90.00
#
_symmetry.space_group_name_H-M   'P 1'
#
loop_
_entity.id
_entity.type
_entity.pdbx_description
1 polymer ?
#
loop_
_entity_poly.entity_id
_entity_poly.type
_entity_poly.pdbx_seq_one_letter_code
_entity_poly.pdbx_strand_id
1 'polypeptide(L)'
;MTRIAPLLLSSIVDALTPRVRKRVDAYLADGVEVGVQTLFGQSTVRIAKVDVLCDEDEIVCDCLLAPRCAHRAVVALSLELADGTETEEGTEAEEERGAVLDVPAEFAAQSGDTAAESGVGAANENGVGAWAESGPNAGVERGVGAAPESSEALRGSDPRESASPGASAAKTPGTNEAKTPTRGCTKTPDASPAQAPGMEGPTTPGAKAPGTSDTGSTKTPRAGSAKTPSTRPAQAPGASAPVSAAQRDTILLVLADLAQILQLGSTHLGALHRSMLARDLHRLRSAGLVTADRALTAYYQNLSAPPKLRASAFASALVNLHLLSRLGPEEDASALLGQARGAYREVGGLSLVPLFAAPIITASGFAGVEATFVDASGRTWSVARMRPGDAANVESAYRVEPVWRELSAPIRLLSRHRILVSGATARADGRLGAGSKVRASLGAESTGWESVPAPYEIVEGAILGGDRSGLVVDGRFLSLLPAARSLGAGLATELFGAALGTRVRCLVRDEELLGMLVLDGVIYVPDELGGVWWPGLDAVDRSWAGVLPEVDGEGTDSAGAEGALAGGDADEPGGLDAAGADSAGEVSGFAQVRAVLQRWCQRVLDAGPSVLSSPVLERDTAWVRAVGAPFASELLSSLKDATHEGSRRFDGTWEPDSEALARAWLAASQY
;
A
#
# COMPACT_ATOMS: atom_id res chain seq x y z
N MET A 1 25.22 12.40 -38.06
CA MET A 1 24.17 13.16 -37.36
C MET A 1 24.81 13.80 -36.15
N THR A 2 24.28 14.91 -35.63
CA THR A 2 24.78 15.47 -34.36
C THR A 2 24.47 14.50 -33.22
N ARG A 3 25.48 14.13 -32.44
CA ARG A 3 25.38 13.26 -31.26
C ARG A 3 25.40 14.08 -29.97
N ILE A 4 25.10 13.45 -28.83
CA ILE A 4 25.15 14.10 -27.51
C ILE A 4 26.06 13.32 -26.55
N ALA A 5 26.86 14.04 -25.76
CA ALA A 5 27.68 13.45 -24.71
C ALA A 5 26.79 12.88 -23.58
N PRO A 6 27.06 11.67 -23.05
CA PRO A 6 26.26 11.05 -21.99
C PRO A 6 26.10 11.93 -20.73
N LEU A 7 27.13 12.70 -20.37
CA LEU A 7 27.10 13.62 -19.22
C LEU A 7 26.15 14.80 -19.43
N LEU A 8 26.19 15.41 -20.63
CA LEU A 8 25.27 16.50 -20.99
C LEU A 8 23.81 16.02 -20.98
N LEU A 9 23.55 14.84 -21.54
CA LEU A 9 22.21 14.24 -21.51
C LEU A 9 21.70 14.03 -20.08
N SER A 10 22.56 13.53 -19.17
CA SER A 10 22.18 13.36 -17.75
C SER A 10 21.84 14.70 -17.10
N SER A 11 22.70 15.72 -17.24
CA SER A 11 22.44 17.06 -16.66
C SER A 11 21.07 17.61 -17.08
N ILE A 12 20.76 17.52 -18.38
CA ILE A 12 19.49 18.01 -18.95
C ILE A 12 18.27 17.27 -18.36
N VAL A 13 18.38 15.96 -18.10
CA VAL A 13 17.27 15.13 -17.58
C VAL A 13 17.13 15.23 -16.06
N ASP A 14 18.24 15.37 -15.33
CA ASP A 14 18.27 15.47 -13.87
C ASP A 14 17.84 16.85 -13.36
N ALA A 15 18.03 17.90 -14.16
CA ALA A 15 17.52 19.24 -13.87
C ALA A 15 15.97 19.36 -13.97
N LEU A 16 15.25 18.31 -14.37
CA LEU A 16 13.79 18.33 -14.57
C LEU A 16 13.00 17.95 -13.32
N THR A 17 11.95 18.72 -13.01
CA THR A 17 10.98 18.33 -11.98
C THR A 17 10.10 17.15 -12.45
N PRO A 18 9.51 16.34 -11.52
CA PRO A 18 8.69 15.19 -11.88
C PRO A 18 7.51 15.51 -12.82
N ARG A 19 6.91 16.70 -12.69
CA ARG A 19 5.81 17.17 -13.56
C ARG A 19 6.28 17.46 -14.98
N VAL A 20 7.53 17.89 -15.16
CA VAL A 20 8.14 18.14 -16.48
C VAL A 20 8.59 16.83 -17.11
N ARG A 21 9.18 15.90 -16.34
CA ARG A 21 9.55 14.55 -16.82
C ARG A 21 8.35 13.81 -17.43
N LYS A 22 7.18 13.84 -16.77
CA LYS A 22 5.93 13.29 -17.32
C LYS A 22 5.47 13.92 -18.65
N ARG A 23 5.86 15.16 -18.96
CA ARG A 23 5.60 15.79 -20.27
C ARG A 23 6.63 15.38 -21.33
N VAL A 24 7.88 15.11 -20.94
CA VAL A 24 8.90 14.52 -21.81
C VAL A 24 8.43 13.14 -22.29
N ASP A 25 7.99 12.29 -21.36
CA ASP A 25 7.48 10.94 -21.68
C ASP A 25 6.33 10.97 -22.70
N ALA A 26 5.44 11.97 -22.61
CA ALA A 26 4.34 12.15 -23.56
C ALA A 26 4.82 12.56 -24.96
N TYR A 27 5.71 13.55 -25.06
CA TYR A 27 6.28 13.97 -26.35
C TYR A 27 7.10 12.86 -27.03
N LEU A 28 7.83 12.05 -26.25
CA LEU A 28 8.57 10.90 -26.80
C LEU A 28 7.64 9.79 -27.31
N ALA A 29 6.47 9.60 -26.70
CA ALA A 29 5.46 8.65 -27.16
C ALA A 29 4.78 9.09 -28.48
N ASP A 30 4.63 10.40 -28.71
CA ASP A 30 4.09 10.96 -29.96
C ASP A 30 5.12 10.92 -31.11
N GLY A 31 6.42 10.87 -30.78
CA GLY A 31 7.53 10.88 -31.73
C GLY A 31 7.93 12.30 -32.18
N VAL A 32 9.24 12.57 -32.23
CA VAL A 32 9.77 13.89 -32.62
C VAL A 32 10.92 13.74 -33.61
N GLU A 33 10.76 14.31 -34.79
CA GLU A 33 11.86 14.48 -35.75
C GLU A 33 12.76 15.64 -35.30
N VAL A 34 14.00 15.34 -34.92
CA VAL A 34 14.96 16.35 -34.48
C VAL A 34 15.79 16.87 -35.65
N GLY A 35 15.90 18.19 -35.73
CA GLY A 35 16.82 18.89 -36.63
C GLY A 35 17.47 20.10 -35.96
N VAL A 36 18.28 20.83 -36.73
CA VAL A 36 19.03 22.04 -36.27
C VAL A 36 18.11 23.06 -35.59
N GLN A 37 16.84 23.13 -36.02
CA GLN A 37 15.76 23.76 -35.27
C GLN A 37 14.56 22.80 -35.22
N THR A 38 14.01 22.58 -34.03
CA THR A 38 12.87 21.68 -33.78
C THR A 38 11.73 22.48 -33.13
N LEU A 39 10.52 22.41 -33.67
CA LEU A 39 9.36 23.21 -33.27
C LEU A 39 8.39 22.44 -32.37
N PHE A 40 8.00 23.05 -31.26
CA PHE A 40 7.04 22.54 -30.28
C PHE A 40 5.91 23.56 -30.05
N GLY A 41 5.00 23.66 -31.01
CA GLY A 41 3.89 24.62 -30.97
C GLY A 41 4.39 26.06 -31.15
N GLN A 42 4.45 26.83 -30.05
CA GLN A 42 4.97 28.21 -30.04
C GLN A 42 6.43 28.31 -29.56
N SER A 43 7.08 27.18 -29.27
CA SER A 43 8.48 27.15 -28.81
C SER A 43 9.39 26.47 -29.82
N THR A 44 10.63 26.92 -29.90
CA THR A 44 11.70 26.37 -30.74
C THR A 44 12.83 25.87 -29.86
N VAL A 45 13.39 24.71 -30.20
CA VAL A 45 14.69 24.25 -29.70
C VAL A 45 15.69 24.37 -30.84
N ARG A 46 16.88 24.90 -30.55
CA ARG A 46 18.01 25.00 -31.48
C ARG A 46 19.17 24.17 -30.95
N ILE A 47 19.80 23.41 -31.82
CA ILE A 47 21.06 22.70 -31.53
C ILE A 47 22.21 23.38 -32.29
N ALA A 48 23.39 23.44 -31.66
CA ALA A 48 24.61 23.90 -32.30
C ALA A 48 25.00 22.99 -33.47
N LYS A 49 25.71 23.54 -34.46
CA LYS A 49 26.22 22.77 -35.61
C LYS A 49 27.59 22.16 -35.28
N VAL A 50 27.58 21.22 -34.35
CA VAL A 50 28.73 20.41 -33.94
C VAL A 50 28.43 18.91 -34.13
N ASP A 51 29.46 18.08 -34.16
CA ASP A 51 29.33 16.64 -34.34
C ASP A 51 28.93 15.92 -33.04
N VAL A 52 29.39 16.42 -31.89
CA VAL A 52 28.98 15.98 -30.54
C VAL A 52 28.69 17.21 -29.71
N LEU A 53 27.52 17.23 -29.05
CA LEU A 53 27.13 18.26 -28.09
C LEU A 53 27.65 17.89 -26.70
N CYS A 54 28.46 18.75 -26.11
CA CYS A 54 29.13 18.57 -24.83
C CYS A 54 28.69 19.61 -23.78
N ASP A 55 28.30 20.81 -24.21
CA ASP A 55 27.99 21.94 -23.33
C ASP A 55 26.49 22.29 -23.28
N GLU A 56 26.06 22.86 -22.15
CA GLU A 56 24.65 23.20 -21.90
C GLU A 56 24.09 24.23 -22.89
N ASP A 57 24.91 25.20 -23.32
CA ASP A 57 24.50 26.27 -24.25
C ASP A 57 24.38 25.81 -25.71
N GLU A 58 24.71 24.55 -26.01
CA GLU A 58 24.60 23.99 -27.35
C GLU A 58 23.22 23.42 -27.68
N ILE A 59 22.33 23.29 -26.67
CA ILE A 59 20.91 22.92 -26.84
C ILE A 59 20.04 23.97 -26.14
N VAL A 60 19.56 24.97 -26.87
CA VAL A 60 18.81 26.11 -26.33
C VAL A 60 17.35 26.05 -26.74
N CYS A 61 16.43 26.30 -25.80
CA CYS A 61 15.02 26.48 -26.08
C CYS A 61 14.58 27.92 -25.77
N ASP A 62 13.69 28.48 -26.59
CA ASP A 62 13.13 29.83 -26.41
C ASP A 62 11.94 29.92 -25.43
N CYS A 63 11.50 28.78 -24.85
CA CYS A 63 10.35 28.75 -23.98
C CYS A 63 10.65 29.33 -22.57
N LEU A 64 9.60 29.83 -21.90
CA LEU A 64 9.69 30.41 -20.54
C LEU A 64 10.19 29.45 -19.43
N LEU A 65 10.35 28.16 -19.73
CA LEU A 65 10.88 27.16 -18.80
C LEU A 65 12.33 26.76 -19.11
N ALA A 66 12.98 27.37 -20.10
CA ALA A 66 14.39 27.13 -20.38
C ALA A 66 15.26 27.60 -19.19
N PRO A 67 16.37 26.89 -18.88
CA PRO A 67 16.89 25.69 -19.55
C PRO A 67 16.23 24.38 -19.10
N ARG A 68 15.34 24.39 -18.08
CA ARG A 68 14.73 23.20 -17.44
C ARG A 68 13.37 22.83 -18.05
N CYS A 69 13.30 22.76 -19.37
CA CYS A 69 12.05 22.54 -20.11
C CYS A 69 11.93 21.16 -20.75
N ALA A 70 10.69 20.69 -20.95
CA ALA A 70 10.45 19.41 -21.62
C ALA A 70 10.98 19.41 -23.08
N HIS A 71 10.92 20.54 -23.79
CA HIS A 71 11.30 20.62 -25.20
C HIS A 71 12.81 20.36 -25.41
N ARG A 72 13.67 21.02 -24.62
CA ARG A 72 15.13 20.80 -24.61
C ARG A 72 15.46 19.34 -24.29
N ALA A 73 14.81 18.77 -23.28
CA ALA A 73 15.04 17.39 -22.88
C ALA A 73 14.57 16.36 -23.91
N VAL A 74 13.42 16.57 -24.56
CA VAL A 74 12.95 15.70 -25.66
C VAL A 74 13.92 15.73 -26.83
N VAL A 75 14.43 16.91 -27.22
CA VAL A 75 15.45 17.01 -28.27
C VAL A 75 16.71 16.26 -27.87
N ALA A 76 17.24 16.49 -26.65
CA ALA A 76 18.43 15.80 -26.16
C ALA A 76 18.26 14.26 -26.12
N LEU A 77 17.10 13.76 -25.69
CA LEU A 77 16.77 12.32 -25.62
C LEU A 77 16.51 11.67 -26.98
N SER A 78 16.31 12.46 -28.03
CA SER A 78 16.10 11.99 -29.41
C SER A 78 17.37 12.08 -30.27
N LEU A 79 18.51 12.51 -29.71
CA LEU A 79 19.81 12.45 -30.35
C LEU A 79 20.53 11.13 -30.02
N GLU A 80 21.38 10.69 -30.96
CA GLU A 80 22.27 9.55 -30.74
C GLU A 80 23.34 9.90 -29.68
N LEU A 81 23.69 8.95 -28.81
CA LEU A 81 24.79 9.12 -27.86
C LEU A 81 26.15 9.07 -28.57
N ALA A 82 27.11 9.84 -28.07
CA ALA A 82 28.51 9.67 -28.44
C ALA A 82 29.15 8.53 -27.62
N ASP A 83 29.81 7.59 -28.30
CA ASP A 83 30.60 6.53 -27.66
C ASP A 83 31.88 7.13 -27.05
N GLY A 84 32.11 6.88 -25.77
CA GLY A 84 33.17 7.53 -24.98
C GLY A 84 34.58 6.97 -25.18
N THR A 85 35.01 6.71 -26.42
CA THR A 85 36.28 6.01 -26.72
C THR A 85 37.16 6.66 -27.80
N GLU A 86 36.90 7.89 -28.24
CA GLU A 86 37.76 8.57 -29.23
C GLU A 86 38.16 9.98 -28.77
N THR A 87 39.49 10.21 -28.72
CA THR A 87 40.23 11.41 -28.26
C THR A 87 40.08 11.78 -26.78
N GLU A 88 41.15 12.09 -26.03
CA GLU A 88 42.43 12.69 -26.45
C GLU A 88 43.65 11.73 -26.44
N GLU A 89 44.33 11.61 -27.58
CA GLU A 89 45.77 11.34 -27.64
C GLU A 89 46.49 12.69 -27.90
N GLY A 90 47.61 12.95 -27.20
CA GLY A 90 48.58 13.96 -27.63
C GLY A 90 48.98 15.03 -26.62
N THR A 91 49.87 14.69 -25.67
CA THR A 91 51.27 15.15 -25.72
C THR A 91 52.11 14.42 -24.66
N GLU A 92 53.19 13.77 -25.11
CA GLU A 92 54.20 13.20 -24.22
C GLU A 92 55.22 14.28 -23.81
N ALA A 93 55.73 14.18 -22.58
CA ALA A 93 56.99 14.79 -22.16
C ALA A 93 57.65 13.89 -21.09
N GLU A 94 58.95 13.68 -21.22
CA GLU A 94 59.71 12.61 -20.56
C GLU A 94 60.36 13.02 -19.22
N GLU A 95 60.87 11.99 -18.51
CA GLU A 95 61.86 12.05 -17.41
C GLU A 95 61.42 12.69 -16.06
N GLU A 96 61.94 12.30 -14.89
CA GLU A 96 63.20 11.59 -14.58
C GLU A 96 63.07 10.62 -13.36
N ARG A 97 64.09 9.79 -13.09
CA ARG A 97 64.14 8.83 -11.96
C ARG A 97 65.07 9.27 -10.83
N GLY A 98 64.71 8.91 -9.60
CA GLY A 98 65.62 8.74 -8.46
C GLY A 98 64.85 8.73 -7.13
N ALA A 99 65.23 8.10 -6.03
CA ALA A 99 66.21 7.08 -5.65
C ALA A 99 66.22 7.14 -4.09
N VAL A 100 66.21 5.97 -3.45
CA VAL A 100 66.06 5.72 -2.00
C VAL A 100 67.18 6.34 -1.12
N LEU A 101 66.88 6.72 0.15
CA LEU A 101 67.64 6.31 1.39
C LEU A 101 67.16 6.94 2.73
N ASP A 102 66.59 6.09 3.60
CA ASP A 102 66.84 5.86 5.05
C ASP A 102 66.95 6.95 6.17
N VAL A 103 66.00 6.87 7.15
CA VAL A 103 66.03 6.90 8.65
C VAL A 103 66.93 7.88 9.48
N PRO A 104 66.78 8.05 10.83
CA PRO A 104 65.80 7.51 11.80
C PRO A 104 65.12 8.53 12.76
N ALA A 105 64.30 8.02 13.69
CA ALA A 105 63.74 8.75 14.84
C ALA A 105 64.53 8.51 16.14
N GLU A 106 64.50 9.47 17.08
CA GLU A 106 64.38 9.29 18.55
C GLU A 106 64.61 10.63 19.31
N PHE A 107 63.74 10.99 20.26
CA PHE A 107 64.09 11.16 21.69
C PHE A 107 62.84 11.38 22.57
N ALA A 108 62.99 11.15 23.89
CA ALA A 108 61.88 10.89 24.81
C ALA A 108 61.76 11.86 26.03
N ALA A 109 60.72 11.63 26.83
CA ALA A 109 60.42 12.16 28.19
C ALA A 109 60.06 13.66 28.30
N GLN A 110 58.96 14.11 28.94
CA GLN A 110 58.27 13.80 30.21
C GLN A 110 58.79 14.57 31.45
N SER A 111 57.83 14.91 32.33
CA SER A 111 57.90 15.68 33.60
C SER A 111 58.06 17.22 33.46
N GLY A 112 57.34 18.04 34.24
CA GLY A 112 56.31 17.72 35.25
C GLY A 112 55.54 18.95 35.76
N ASP A 113 54.44 18.69 36.48
CA ASP A 113 53.49 19.68 37.01
C ASP A 113 54.04 20.61 38.11
N THR A 114 53.37 21.77 38.30
CA THR A 114 52.83 22.17 39.62
C THR A 114 51.54 23.00 39.43
N ALA A 115 50.60 22.88 40.36
CA ALA A 115 49.21 23.33 40.23
C ALA A 115 48.85 24.54 41.12
N ALA A 116 47.72 25.19 40.83
CA ALA A 116 47.03 26.15 41.71
C ALA A 116 45.49 26.13 41.52
N GLU A 117 44.89 25.12 42.14
CA GLU A 117 43.54 25.00 42.73
C GLU A 117 42.30 25.87 42.34
N SER A 118 41.21 25.11 42.09
CA SER A 118 39.84 25.27 42.65
C SER A 118 38.76 26.11 41.93
N GLY A 119 37.61 25.47 41.71
CA GLY A 119 36.37 26.05 41.17
C GLY A 119 35.40 24.98 40.65
N VAL A 120 34.57 24.41 41.54
CA VAL A 120 33.62 23.32 41.24
C VAL A 120 32.28 23.86 40.69
N GLY A 121 31.69 23.20 39.69
CA GLY A 121 30.28 23.42 39.31
C GLY A 121 29.87 22.73 38.01
N ALA A 122 29.03 21.70 38.10
CA ALA A 122 28.56 20.94 36.93
C ALA A 122 27.45 21.65 36.14
N ALA A 123 27.38 21.38 34.83
CA ALA A 123 26.21 21.68 33.99
C ALA A 123 26.05 20.59 32.91
N ASN A 124 24.83 20.43 32.44
CA ASN A 124 24.32 19.23 31.80
C ASN A 124 23.92 19.41 30.33
N GLU A 125 23.79 18.26 29.69
CA GLU A 125 23.37 17.98 28.32
C GLU A 125 22.04 18.64 27.91
N ASN A 126 22.03 19.40 26.80
CA ASN A 126 21.13 19.18 25.65
C ASN A 126 21.26 20.28 24.58
N GLY A 127 21.25 19.89 23.30
CA GLY A 127 21.00 20.82 22.19
C GLY A 127 21.75 20.52 20.89
N VAL A 128 21.13 19.77 19.99
CA VAL A 128 21.45 19.81 18.54
C VAL A 128 20.16 20.05 17.78
N GLY A 129 20.02 21.23 17.18
CA GLY A 129 18.82 21.66 16.48
C GLY A 129 18.74 21.13 15.05
N ALA A 130 17.58 20.58 14.68
CA ALA A 130 17.25 20.28 13.29
C ALA A 130 16.72 21.54 12.59
N TRP A 131 17.18 21.77 11.35
CA TRP A 131 16.68 22.83 10.48
C TRP A 131 15.46 22.34 9.70
N ALA A 132 14.40 23.15 9.65
CA ALA A 132 13.20 22.87 8.87
C ALA A 132 12.74 24.12 8.13
N GLU A 133 12.61 24.03 6.81
CA GLU A 133 12.04 25.09 5.98
C GLU A 133 10.57 24.85 5.63
N SER A 134 9.82 25.95 5.67
CA SER A 134 8.37 26.08 5.69
C SER A 134 7.60 25.61 4.45
N GLY A 135 6.35 25.18 4.68
CA GLY A 135 5.24 25.26 3.73
C GLY A 135 4.09 26.10 4.33
N PRO A 136 3.31 26.89 3.55
CA PRO A 136 2.49 27.97 4.12
C PRO A 136 1.00 27.69 4.36
N ASN A 137 0.47 28.40 5.37
CA ASN A 137 -0.92 28.86 5.57
C ASN A 137 -2.10 27.87 5.69
N ALA A 138 -2.60 27.76 6.93
CA ALA A 138 -3.99 28.12 7.25
C ALA A 138 -4.06 28.60 8.71
N GLY A 139 -4.47 29.84 8.94
CA GLY A 139 -4.60 30.42 10.29
C GLY A 139 -6.05 30.60 10.71
N VAL A 140 -6.39 30.16 11.93
CA VAL A 140 -7.48 30.67 12.76
C VAL A 140 -6.99 30.66 14.21
N GLU A 141 -7.29 31.72 14.95
CA GLU A 141 -6.71 31.99 16.27
C GLU A 141 -7.31 31.13 17.40
N ARG A 142 -6.50 30.86 18.44
CA ARG A 142 -6.97 30.26 19.70
C ARG A 142 -7.46 31.36 20.64
N GLY A 143 -8.68 31.22 21.15
CA GLY A 143 -9.14 31.88 22.37
C GLY A 143 -9.31 30.86 23.50
N VAL A 144 -8.37 30.84 24.46
CA VAL A 144 -8.58 30.25 25.79
C VAL A 144 -9.47 31.23 26.58
N GLY A 145 -10.47 30.87 27.38
CA GLY A 145 -10.88 29.56 27.90
C GLY A 145 -11.11 29.68 29.41
N ALA A 146 -12.36 29.79 29.87
CA ALA A 146 -12.76 29.72 31.27
C ALA A 146 -14.28 29.45 31.40
N ALA A 147 -14.67 28.53 32.27
CA ALA A 147 -16.06 28.23 32.62
C ALA A 147 -16.61 29.21 33.67
N PRO A 148 -17.94 29.22 33.87
CA PRO A 148 -18.45 29.12 35.25
C PRO A 148 -19.67 28.20 35.39
N GLU A 149 -19.79 27.53 36.54
CA GLU A 149 -21.03 26.90 37.00
C GLU A 149 -21.55 27.59 38.28
N SER A 150 -22.89 27.64 38.42
CA SER A 150 -23.67 27.78 39.68
C SER A 150 -23.36 29.01 40.60
N SER A 151 -24.30 29.87 40.97
CA SER A 151 -25.66 29.59 41.47
C SER A 151 -26.54 30.85 41.55
N GLU A 152 -27.87 30.65 41.57
CA GLU A 152 -28.93 31.37 42.32
C GLU A 152 -28.83 32.91 42.50
N ALA A 153 -29.81 33.76 42.16
CA ALA A 153 -31.19 33.69 42.62
C ALA A 153 -32.10 34.81 42.03
N LEU A 154 -33.39 34.50 41.86
CA LEU A 154 -34.57 35.35 42.13
C LEU A 154 -34.78 36.75 41.48
N ARG A 155 -35.78 36.77 40.57
CA ARG A 155 -37.03 37.59 40.65
C ARG A 155 -36.92 39.13 40.62
N GLY A 156 -37.43 39.76 39.53
CA GLY A 156 -37.76 41.21 39.55
C GLY A 156 -38.26 41.85 38.25
N SER A 157 -39.53 41.65 37.92
CA SER A 157 -40.50 42.59 37.28
C SER A 157 -40.07 43.69 36.26
N ASP A 158 -40.67 43.58 35.06
CA ASP A 158 -41.30 44.63 34.21
C ASP A 158 -41.82 45.94 34.89
N PRO A 159 -42.26 47.00 34.15
CA PRO A 159 -41.99 47.41 32.73
C PRO A 159 -41.86 48.97 32.53
N ARG A 160 -41.90 49.45 31.26
CA ARG A 160 -42.26 50.83 30.79
C ARG A 160 -41.27 51.98 31.09
N GLU A 161 -41.25 53.13 30.40
CA GLU A 161 -41.67 53.60 29.06
C GLU A 161 -41.13 55.04 28.87
N SER A 162 -40.89 55.51 27.63
CA SER A 162 -40.74 56.94 27.23
C SER A 162 -39.62 57.83 27.83
N ALA A 163 -38.79 58.43 26.95
CA ALA A 163 -38.70 59.89 26.71
C ALA A 163 -37.33 60.35 26.12
N SER A 164 -37.37 61.15 25.04
CA SER A 164 -36.32 62.09 24.63
C SER A 164 -36.73 63.52 25.00
N PRO A 165 -35.79 64.49 25.15
CA PRO A 165 -35.58 65.48 24.06
C PRO A 165 -34.10 65.93 23.92
N GLY A 166 -33.59 66.32 22.74
CA GLY A 166 -33.59 67.69 22.18
C GLY A 166 -32.18 68.34 22.28
N ALA A 167 -31.67 69.24 21.43
CA ALA A 167 -32.15 69.86 20.19
C ALA A 167 -30.99 70.54 19.38
N SER A 168 -31.32 71.05 18.17
CA SER A 168 -30.69 72.17 17.40
C SER A 168 -29.59 71.87 16.33
N ALA A 169 -29.50 72.54 15.17
CA ALA A 169 -30.37 73.56 14.53
C ALA A 169 -30.19 73.67 12.98
N ALA A 170 -31.10 74.41 12.34
CA ALA A 170 -31.42 74.58 10.91
C ALA A 170 -30.40 75.19 9.91
N LYS A 171 -30.55 74.90 8.60
CA LYS A 171 -30.94 75.88 7.54
C LYS A 171 -31.21 75.29 6.13
N THR A 172 -32.09 75.96 5.38
CA THR A 172 -32.40 75.86 3.91
C THR A 172 -32.84 77.27 3.43
N PRO A 173 -33.32 77.55 2.18
CA PRO A 173 -33.36 76.80 0.91
C PRO A 173 -32.86 77.59 -0.35
N GLY A 174 -32.92 76.99 -1.55
CA GLY A 174 -32.81 77.68 -2.86
C GLY A 174 -32.85 76.70 -4.06
N THR A 175 -33.60 77.01 -5.14
CA THR A 175 -33.97 76.07 -6.23
C THR A 175 -33.37 76.42 -7.61
N ASN A 176 -33.11 75.41 -8.48
CA ASN A 176 -33.74 75.27 -9.83
C ASN A 176 -33.09 74.20 -10.76
N GLU A 177 -33.98 73.34 -11.31
CA GLU A 177 -34.11 72.80 -12.70
C GLU A 177 -33.01 72.11 -13.56
N ALA A 178 -33.46 70.97 -14.16
CA ALA A 178 -33.20 70.41 -15.51
C ALA A 178 -31.80 69.77 -15.82
N LYS A 179 -31.63 68.61 -16.49
CA LYS A 179 -32.40 67.96 -17.59
C LYS A 179 -31.89 66.51 -17.85
N THR A 180 -32.75 65.64 -18.40
CA THR A 180 -32.52 64.23 -18.83
C THR A 180 -31.66 64.09 -20.12
N PRO A 181 -31.10 62.90 -20.49
CA PRO A 181 -31.86 61.75 -21.05
C PRO A 181 -31.42 60.34 -20.56
N THR A 182 -32.31 59.47 -20.08
CA THR A 182 -33.03 58.41 -20.84
C THR A 182 -32.21 57.51 -21.79
N ARG A 183 -32.05 56.23 -21.43
CA ARG A 183 -32.80 55.12 -22.07
C ARG A 183 -32.68 53.82 -21.26
N GLY A 184 -33.81 53.14 -21.08
CA GLY A 184 -33.85 51.75 -20.62
C GLY A 184 -35.03 51.04 -21.27
N CYS A 185 -35.04 49.71 -21.19
CA CYS A 185 -36.27 48.90 -21.11
C CYS A 185 -35.92 47.47 -20.67
N THR A 186 -36.24 47.15 -19.42
CA THR A 186 -36.56 45.79 -19.02
C THR A 186 -37.99 45.45 -19.48
N LYS A 187 -38.28 44.16 -19.67
CA LYS A 187 -39.50 43.50 -19.16
C LYS A 187 -39.52 42.00 -19.46
N THR A 188 -39.60 41.20 -18.40
CA THR A 188 -40.37 39.94 -18.39
C THR A 188 -41.88 40.27 -18.38
N PRO A 189 -42.73 39.28 -18.64
CA PRO A 189 -43.51 38.76 -17.51
C PRO A 189 -43.69 37.22 -17.52
N ASP A 190 -44.46 36.76 -16.54
CA ASP A 190 -44.53 35.40 -15.99
C ASP A 190 -45.66 34.51 -16.57
N ALA A 191 -45.74 33.27 -16.04
CA ALA A 191 -46.90 32.35 -15.95
C ALA A 191 -47.20 31.29 -17.06
N SER A 192 -47.10 30.02 -16.60
CA SER A 192 -47.71 28.75 -17.10
C SER A 192 -49.26 28.70 -16.87
N PRO A 193 -50.07 27.65 -17.22
CA PRO A 193 -49.72 26.25 -17.56
C PRO A 193 -50.58 25.44 -18.60
N ALA A 194 -50.10 24.22 -18.89
CA ALA A 194 -50.81 22.94 -19.21
C ALA A 194 -51.79 22.77 -20.40
N GLN A 195 -51.49 21.83 -21.32
CA GLN A 195 -52.25 20.57 -21.61
C GLN A 195 -51.64 19.75 -22.78
N ALA A 196 -51.95 18.44 -22.87
CA ALA A 196 -51.53 17.48 -23.92
C ALA A 196 -52.70 17.04 -24.82
N PRO A 197 -52.48 16.57 -26.08
CA PRO A 197 -52.25 15.13 -26.41
C PRO A 197 -51.20 14.92 -27.57
N GLY A 198 -50.91 13.73 -28.13
CA GLY A 198 -51.22 12.32 -27.82
C GLY A 198 -51.44 11.43 -29.07
N MET A 199 -50.83 10.21 -29.12
CA MET A 199 -50.85 9.18 -30.22
C MET A 199 -50.14 9.62 -31.54
N GLU A 200 -49.39 8.82 -32.33
CA GLU A 200 -49.39 7.38 -32.71
C GLU A 200 -47.94 6.85 -32.99
N GLY A 201 -47.78 5.56 -33.33
CA GLY A 201 -46.48 4.95 -33.73
C GLY A 201 -46.54 4.20 -35.07
N PRO A 202 -45.47 3.48 -35.50
CA PRO A 202 -45.63 2.46 -36.54
C PRO A 202 -44.88 1.12 -36.32
N THR A 203 -45.68 0.05 -36.30
CA THR A 203 -45.54 -1.25 -37.00
C THR A 203 -44.18 -1.85 -37.43
N THR A 204 -43.98 -3.11 -37.04
CA THR A 204 -43.15 -4.15 -37.69
C THR A 204 -43.72 -4.59 -39.05
N PRO A 205 -42.89 -5.18 -39.94
CA PRO A 205 -43.34 -6.31 -40.76
C PRO A 205 -42.36 -7.50 -40.78
N GLY A 206 -42.88 -8.72 -40.98
CA GLY A 206 -42.09 -9.95 -41.03
C GLY A 206 -42.38 -10.84 -42.26
N ALA A 207 -41.32 -11.53 -42.71
CA ALA A 207 -41.27 -12.82 -43.42
C ALA A 207 -42.29 -13.18 -44.55
N LYS A 208 -41.77 -13.43 -45.76
CA LYS A 208 -41.88 -14.75 -46.44
C LYS A 208 -40.91 -14.95 -47.62
N ALA A 209 -40.50 -16.20 -47.82
CA ALA A 209 -39.78 -16.75 -48.99
C ALA A 209 -40.81 -17.40 -49.98
N PRO A 210 -40.49 -18.25 -51.01
CA PRO A 210 -39.20 -18.81 -51.47
C PRO A 210 -38.99 -18.99 -53.02
N GLY A 211 -37.85 -19.60 -53.42
CA GLY A 211 -37.63 -20.24 -54.74
C GLY A 211 -36.98 -19.36 -55.82
N THR A 212 -36.17 -19.86 -56.78
CA THR A 212 -35.73 -21.23 -57.12
C THR A 212 -34.35 -21.24 -57.84
N SER A 213 -33.71 -22.41 -57.87
CA SER A 213 -32.66 -22.97 -58.76
C SER A 213 -32.52 -22.37 -60.20
N ASP A 214 -31.41 -22.48 -60.95
CA ASP A 214 -30.22 -23.36 -60.85
C ASP A 214 -29.04 -22.91 -61.78
N THR A 215 -27.95 -23.72 -61.79
CA THR A 215 -26.81 -23.80 -62.75
C THR A 215 -25.61 -22.82 -62.66
N GLY A 216 -24.40 -23.39 -62.76
CA GLY A 216 -23.09 -22.69 -62.79
C GLY A 216 -22.66 -22.24 -64.20
N SER A 217 -21.40 -21.94 -64.50
CA SER A 217 -20.13 -22.22 -63.81
C SER A 217 -19.00 -21.39 -64.46
N THR A 218 -18.04 -20.82 -63.70
CA THR A 218 -16.61 -20.69 -64.10
C THR A 218 -15.70 -20.18 -62.96
N LYS A 219 -14.38 -20.30 -63.15
CA LYS A 219 -13.33 -20.33 -62.11
C LYS A 219 -12.71 -18.96 -61.75
N THR A 220 -12.54 -18.73 -60.43
CA THR A 220 -11.42 -18.11 -59.67
C THR A 220 -10.59 -16.94 -60.27
N PRO A 221 -10.23 -15.93 -59.44
CA PRO A 221 -9.02 -16.11 -58.61
C PRO A 221 -9.04 -15.58 -57.15
N ARG A 222 -8.45 -16.40 -56.28
CA ARG A 222 -7.57 -16.07 -55.13
C ARG A 222 -7.95 -14.88 -54.21
N ALA A 223 -8.70 -15.15 -53.15
CA ALA A 223 -8.72 -14.33 -51.94
C ALA A 223 -7.65 -14.80 -50.92
N GLY A 224 -7.08 -13.88 -50.15
CA GLY A 224 -6.05 -14.17 -49.15
C GLY A 224 -6.61 -14.72 -47.83
N SER A 225 -5.84 -15.57 -47.15
CA SER A 225 -6.21 -16.14 -45.86
C SER A 225 -6.30 -15.06 -44.77
N ALA A 226 -7.54 -14.69 -44.40
CA ALA A 226 -7.78 -13.99 -43.14
C ALA A 226 -7.38 -14.90 -41.98
N LYS A 227 -6.48 -14.42 -41.12
CA LYS A 227 -5.88 -15.20 -40.03
C LYS A 227 -6.86 -15.31 -38.87
N THR A 228 -7.64 -16.37 -38.82
CA THR A 228 -8.55 -16.66 -37.69
C THR A 228 -7.74 -16.78 -36.39
N PRO A 229 -8.05 -16.01 -35.34
CA PRO A 229 -7.38 -16.18 -34.06
C PRO A 229 -7.85 -17.50 -33.42
N SER A 230 -6.94 -18.47 -33.28
CA SER A 230 -7.22 -19.72 -32.59
C SER A 230 -7.49 -19.46 -31.11
N THR A 231 -8.76 -19.36 -30.75
CA THR A 231 -9.21 -19.34 -29.35
C THR A 231 -8.98 -20.73 -28.75
N ARG A 232 -7.94 -20.88 -27.92
CA ARG A 232 -7.74 -22.10 -27.13
C ARG A 232 -8.98 -22.29 -26.24
N PRO A 233 -9.64 -23.47 -26.25
CA PRO A 233 -10.80 -23.70 -25.39
C PRO A 233 -10.37 -23.55 -23.92
N ALA A 234 -11.27 -22.98 -23.11
CA ALA A 234 -11.03 -22.80 -21.69
C ALA A 234 -10.82 -24.17 -21.03
N GLN A 235 -9.66 -24.39 -20.41
CA GLN A 235 -9.42 -25.59 -19.61
C GLN A 235 -10.32 -25.57 -18.37
N ALA A 236 -10.81 -26.75 -17.99
CA ALA A 236 -11.61 -26.93 -16.79
C ALA A 236 -10.81 -26.55 -15.53
N PRO A 237 -11.47 -26.04 -14.48
CA PRO A 237 -10.82 -25.83 -13.19
C PRO A 237 -10.47 -27.19 -12.57
N GLY A 238 -9.18 -27.41 -12.25
CA GLY A 238 -8.71 -28.63 -11.59
C GLY A 238 -7.57 -29.40 -12.28
N ALA A 239 -7.07 -28.95 -13.43
CA ALA A 239 -5.80 -29.47 -13.94
C ALA A 239 -4.64 -28.85 -13.13
N SER A 240 -3.92 -29.67 -12.36
CA SER A 240 -2.68 -29.24 -11.69
C SER A 240 -1.67 -28.76 -12.74
N ALA A 241 -1.00 -27.65 -12.45
CA ALA A 241 -0.05 -27.02 -13.35
C ALA A 241 1.34 -27.05 -12.71
N PRO A 242 2.15 -28.10 -12.94
CA PRO A 242 3.51 -28.16 -12.43
C PRO A 242 4.41 -27.10 -13.07
N VAL A 243 5.47 -26.72 -12.35
CA VAL A 243 6.45 -25.73 -12.84
C VAL A 243 7.26 -26.34 -13.99
N SER A 244 7.07 -25.80 -15.20
CA SER A 244 7.81 -26.21 -16.40
C SER A 244 9.31 -25.86 -16.30
N ALA A 245 10.15 -26.53 -17.09
CA ALA A 245 11.60 -26.29 -17.10
C ALA A 245 11.94 -24.81 -17.38
N ALA A 246 11.37 -24.20 -18.43
CA ALA A 246 11.60 -22.79 -18.75
C ALA A 246 11.13 -21.81 -17.66
N GLN A 247 10.08 -22.15 -16.91
CA GLN A 247 9.68 -21.39 -15.72
C GLN A 247 10.70 -21.55 -14.60
N ARG A 248 11.18 -22.77 -14.32
CA ARG A 248 12.20 -23.05 -13.31
C ARG A 248 13.52 -22.33 -13.60
N ASP A 249 13.98 -22.34 -14.85
CA ASP A 249 15.16 -21.57 -15.28
C ASP A 249 14.96 -20.06 -15.06
N THR A 250 13.78 -19.54 -15.40
CA THR A 250 13.43 -18.13 -15.18
C THR A 250 13.39 -17.80 -13.68
N ILE A 251 12.82 -18.67 -12.84
CA ILE A 251 12.74 -18.48 -11.39
C ILE A 251 14.15 -18.39 -10.79
N LEU A 252 15.04 -19.33 -11.14
CA LEU A 252 16.41 -19.35 -10.61
C LEU A 252 17.21 -18.12 -11.04
N LEU A 253 17.12 -17.71 -12.32
CA LEU A 253 17.78 -16.49 -12.81
C LEU A 253 17.30 -15.23 -12.08
N VAL A 254 15.99 -15.07 -11.88
CA VAL A 254 15.44 -13.89 -11.19
C VAL A 254 15.73 -13.93 -9.69
N LEU A 255 15.80 -15.11 -9.05
CA LEU A 255 16.25 -15.23 -7.67
C LEU A 255 17.71 -14.75 -7.50
N ALA A 256 18.60 -15.13 -8.41
CA ALA A 256 19.99 -14.66 -8.40
C ALA A 256 20.10 -13.15 -8.68
N ASP A 257 19.39 -12.63 -9.69
CA ASP A 257 19.37 -11.20 -10.01
C ASP A 257 18.78 -10.36 -8.83
N LEU A 258 17.80 -10.89 -8.06
CA LEU A 258 17.29 -10.28 -6.81
C LEU A 258 18.27 -10.39 -5.64
N ALA A 259 18.96 -11.52 -5.48
CA ALA A 259 19.99 -11.70 -4.46
C ALA A 259 21.16 -10.70 -4.66
N GLN A 260 21.55 -10.46 -5.90
CA GLN A 260 22.56 -9.45 -6.25
C GLN A 260 22.10 -8.02 -5.92
N ILE A 261 20.81 -7.70 -6.09
CA ILE A 261 20.22 -6.43 -5.67
C ILE A 261 20.28 -6.25 -4.15
N LEU A 262 20.02 -7.31 -3.39
CA LEU A 262 20.11 -7.28 -1.93
C LEU A 262 21.55 -7.09 -1.44
N GLN A 263 22.53 -7.70 -2.11
CA GLN A 263 23.95 -7.48 -1.82
C GLN A 263 24.43 -6.04 -2.11
N LEU A 264 23.82 -5.36 -3.09
CA LEU A 264 24.18 -3.98 -3.46
C LEU A 264 23.41 -2.90 -2.68
N GLY A 265 22.15 -3.17 -2.33
CA GLY A 265 21.23 -2.19 -1.77
C GLY A 265 20.49 -1.37 -2.83
N SER A 266 19.19 -1.15 -2.59
CA SER A 266 18.26 -0.42 -3.47
C SER A 266 18.68 1.02 -3.75
N THR A 267 19.40 1.68 -2.83
CA THR A 267 19.89 3.05 -3.04
C THR A 267 21.06 3.14 -4.03
N HIS A 268 21.78 2.04 -4.24
CA HIS A 268 22.97 1.97 -5.10
C HIS A 268 22.69 1.38 -6.49
N LEU A 269 21.42 1.15 -6.84
CA LEU A 269 21.01 0.62 -8.14
C LEU A 269 21.30 1.59 -9.30
N GLY A 270 22.47 1.46 -9.90
CA GLY A 270 22.82 2.13 -11.17
C GLY A 270 21.98 1.66 -12.37
N ALA A 271 22.20 2.28 -13.53
CA ALA A 271 21.46 1.99 -14.77
C ALA A 271 21.49 0.50 -15.16
N LEU A 272 22.64 -0.18 -14.98
CA LEU A 272 22.81 -1.60 -15.24
C LEU A 272 21.78 -2.47 -14.48
N HIS A 273 21.65 -2.26 -13.17
CA HIS A 273 20.74 -3.04 -12.31
C HIS A 273 19.26 -2.72 -12.58
N ARG A 274 18.95 -1.48 -12.99
CA ARG A 274 17.58 -1.13 -13.44
C ARG A 274 17.24 -1.81 -14.78
N SER A 275 18.19 -1.92 -15.70
CA SER A 275 18.04 -2.68 -16.94
C SER A 275 17.91 -4.19 -16.70
N MET A 276 18.63 -4.73 -15.71
CA MET A 276 18.48 -6.12 -15.23
C MET A 276 17.04 -6.37 -14.74
N LEU A 277 16.53 -5.53 -13.82
CA LEU A 277 15.14 -5.61 -13.36
C LEU A 277 14.11 -5.51 -14.50
N ALA A 278 14.33 -4.63 -15.48
CA ALA A 278 13.44 -4.50 -16.63
C ALA A 278 13.46 -5.76 -17.52
N ARG A 279 14.62 -6.39 -17.69
CA ARG A 279 14.79 -7.69 -18.37
C ARG A 279 14.07 -8.81 -17.60
N ASP A 280 14.15 -8.82 -16.28
CA ASP A 280 13.50 -9.83 -15.44
C ASP A 280 11.98 -9.72 -15.48
N LEU A 281 11.44 -8.50 -15.43
CA LEU A 281 10.02 -8.27 -15.70
C LEU A 281 9.57 -8.82 -17.06
N HIS A 282 10.39 -8.68 -18.10
CA HIS A 282 10.10 -9.27 -19.42
C HIS A 282 10.17 -10.81 -19.40
N ARG A 283 11.16 -11.40 -18.72
CA ARG A 283 11.29 -12.86 -18.53
C ARG A 283 10.07 -13.44 -17.80
N LEU A 284 9.70 -12.87 -16.65
CA LEU A 284 8.56 -13.31 -15.83
C LEU A 284 7.25 -13.28 -16.63
N ARG A 285 7.00 -12.23 -17.41
CA ARG A 285 5.81 -12.11 -18.29
C ARG A 285 5.80 -13.18 -19.37
N SER A 286 6.94 -13.42 -20.03
CA SER A 286 7.09 -14.42 -21.09
C SER A 286 6.93 -15.86 -20.55
N ALA A 287 7.37 -16.12 -19.32
CA ALA A 287 7.21 -17.41 -18.63
C ALA A 287 5.83 -17.59 -17.96
N GLY A 288 4.95 -16.57 -17.96
CA GLY A 288 3.64 -16.62 -17.32
C GLY A 288 3.68 -16.61 -15.78
N LEU A 289 4.76 -16.10 -15.18
CA LEU A 289 4.95 -15.98 -13.73
C LEU A 289 4.23 -14.73 -13.20
N VAL A 290 2.90 -14.73 -13.24
CA VAL A 290 2.06 -13.52 -13.06
C VAL A 290 2.17 -12.93 -11.66
N THR A 291 2.24 -13.77 -10.62
CA THR A 291 2.36 -13.30 -9.23
C THR A 291 3.70 -12.61 -8.99
N ALA A 292 4.80 -13.22 -9.42
CA ALA A 292 6.14 -12.64 -9.37
C ALA A 292 6.25 -11.35 -10.20
N ASP A 293 5.71 -11.30 -11.43
CA ASP A 293 5.68 -10.07 -12.25
C ASP A 293 4.96 -8.92 -11.53
N ARG A 294 3.83 -9.18 -10.86
CA ARG A 294 3.11 -8.16 -10.09
C ARG A 294 3.92 -7.64 -8.91
N ALA A 295 4.55 -8.54 -8.16
CA ALA A 295 5.38 -8.17 -7.02
C ALA A 295 6.63 -7.38 -7.45
N LEU A 296 7.35 -7.89 -8.46
CA LEU A 296 8.54 -7.23 -8.99
C LEU A 296 8.20 -5.90 -9.67
N THR A 297 7.05 -5.80 -10.35
CA THR A 297 6.57 -4.53 -10.93
C THR A 297 6.28 -3.53 -9.82
N ALA A 298 5.67 -3.95 -8.72
CA ALA A 298 5.44 -3.07 -7.57
C ALA A 298 6.76 -2.61 -6.94
N TYR A 299 7.75 -3.50 -6.77
CA TYR A 299 9.07 -3.12 -6.27
C TYR A 299 9.75 -2.09 -7.21
N TYR A 300 9.79 -2.38 -8.53
CA TYR A 300 10.38 -1.52 -9.54
C TYR A 300 9.75 -0.12 -9.59
N GLN A 301 8.43 -0.02 -9.47
CA GLN A 301 7.71 1.27 -9.41
C GLN A 301 7.89 2.01 -8.08
N ASN A 302 8.29 1.30 -7.01
CA ASN A 302 8.48 1.85 -5.66
C ASN A 302 9.96 2.01 -5.25
N LEU A 303 10.91 1.93 -6.19
CA LEU A 303 12.34 2.17 -5.92
C LEU A 303 12.62 3.54 -5.29
N SER A 304 11.80 4.55 -5.60
CA SER A 304 11.88 5.90 -4.98
C SER A 304 10.76 6.19 -3.96
N ALA A 305 9.92 5.21 -3.64
CA ALA A 305 8.81 5.36 -2.71
C ALA A 305 9.24 5.14 -1.24
N PRO A 306 8.38 5.40 -0.24
CA PRO A 306 8.70 5.18 1.17
C PRO A 306 9.20 3.75 1.47
N PRO A 307 10.17 3.60 2.39
CA PRO A 307 10.89 2.34 2.60
C PRO A 307 9.98 1.10 2.71
N LYS A 308 8.99 1.14 3.62
CA LYS A 308 8.07 0.02 3.92
C LYS A 308 7.36 -0.57 2.68
N LEU A 309 6.97 0.27 1.72
CA LEU A 309 6.31 -0.19 0.48
C LEU A 309 7.26 -0.88 -0.50
N ARG A 310 8.56 -0.57 -0.40
CA ARG A 310 9.63 -1.16 -1.20
C ARG A 310 9.99 -2.55 -0.66
N ALA A 311 10.18 -2.67 0.65
CA ALA A 311 10.50 -3.96 1.28
C ALA A 311 9.37 -4.98 1.18
N SER A 312 8.11 -4.57 1.38
CA SER A 312 6.98 -5.47 1.23
C SER A 312 6.90 -6.05 -0.19
N ALA A 313 7.04 -5.20 -1.22
CA ALA A 313 7.02 -5.66 -2.62
C ALA A 313 8.22 -6.54 -3.01
N PHE A 314 9.41 -6.27 -2.48
CA PHE A 314 10.59 -7.11 -2.68
C PHE A 314 10.42 -8.49 -2.03
N ALA A 315 9.98 -8.53 -0.76
CA ALA A 315 9.69 -9.76 -0.05
C ALA A 315 8.63 -10.61 -0.76
N SER A 316 7.57 -9.99 -1.31
CA SER A 316 6.55 -10.68 -2.11
C SER A 316 7.12 -11.36 -3.37
N ALA A 317 8.05 -10.71 -4.07
CA ALA A 317 8.67 -11.28 -5.25
C ALA A 317 9.59 -12.45 -4.84
N LEU A 318 10.40 -12.24 -3.81
CA LEU A 318 11.36 -13.22 -3.31
C LEU A 318 10.66 -14.46 -2.73
N VAL A 319 9.62 -14.30 -1.91
CA VAL A 319 8.86 -15.42 -1.32
C VAL A 319 8.13 -16.22 -2.39
N ASN A 320 7.50 -15.57 -3.38
CA ASN A 320 6.78 -16.27 -4.44
C ASN A 320 7.73 -17.09 -5.32
N LEU A 321 8.87 -16.52 -5.71
CA LEU A 321 9.90 -17.21 -6.48
C LEU A 321 10.59 -18.33 -5.67
N HIS A 322 10.84 -18.10 -4.38
CA HIS A 322 11.41 -19.12 -3.49
C HIS A 322 10.46 -20.31 -3.33
N LEU A 323 9.17 -20.08 -3.04
CA LEU A 323 8.21 -21.18 -2.93
C LEU A 323 8.09 -21.95 -4.26
N LEU A 324 8.07 -21.26 -5.40
CA LEU A 324 8.06 -21.88 -6.73
C LEU A 324 9.34 -22.70 -7.04
N SER A 325 10.51 -22.31 -6.54
CA SER A 325 11.76 -23.07 -6.74
C SER A 325 11.85 -24.32 -5.85
N ARG A 326 11.06 -24.37 -4.77
CA ARG A 326 10.98 -25.51 -3.84
C ARG A 326 9.97 -26.59 -4.24
N LEU A 327 9.03 -26.29 -5.15
CA LEU A 327 8.05 -27.26 -5.63
C LEU A 327 8.71 -28.42 -6.41
N GLY A 328 8.30 -29.65 -6.05
CA GLY A 328 8.60 -30.86 -6.80
C GLY A 328 8.05 -30.83 -8.23
N PRO A 329 8.49 -31.78 -9.10
CA PRO A 329 8.16 -31.78 -10.52
C PRO A 329 6.67 -31.98 -10.83
N GLU A 330 5.92 -32.61 -9.93
CA GLU A 330 4.49 -32.93 -10.08
C GLU A 330 3.56 -32.10 -9.17
N GLU A 331 4.12 -31.20 -8.34
CA GLU A 331 3.34 -30.38 -7.41
C GLU A 331 2.58 -29.26 -8.14
N ASP A 332 1.34 -28.98 -7.72
CA ASP A 332 0.51 -27.95 -8.35
C ASP A 332 1.01 -26.53 -8.02
N ALA A 333 1.55 -25.84 -9.02
CA ALA A 333 2.00 -24.46 -8.88
C ALA A 333 0.90 -23.42 -9.11
N SER A 334 -0.34 -23.82 -9.45
CA SER A 334 -1.42 -22.92 -9.88
C SER A 334 -1.65 -21.73 -8.95
N ALA A 335 -1.63 -21.96 -7.63
CA ALA A 335 -1.80 -20.92 -6.62
C ALA A 335 -0.66 -19.89 -6.60
N LEU A 336 0.58 -20.33 -6.85
CA LEU A 336 1.78 -19.49 -6.81
C LEU A 336 2.05 -18.79 -8.14
N LEU A 337 1.83 -19.45 -9.29
CA LEU A 337 1.91 -18.84 -10.63
C LEU A 337 0.94 -17.66 -10.76
N GLY A 338 -0.26 -17.82 -10.21
CA GLY A 338 -1.35 -16.85 -10.27
C GLY A 338 -1.99 -16.75 -11.65
N GLN A 339 -3.10 -15.99 -11.71
CA GLN A 339 -3.86 -15.82 -12.95
C GLN A 339 -3.62 -14.45 -13.61
N ALA A 340 -3.45 -14.45 -14.92
CA ALA A 340 -3.50 -13.26 -15.76
C ALA A 340 -4.81 -12.47 -15.52
N ARG A 341 -4.77 -11.14 -15.71
CA ARG A 341 -5.92 -10.28 -15.43
C ARG A 341 -7.06 -10.61 -16.41
N GLY A 342 -8.12 -11.26 -15.91
CA GLY A 342 -9.27 -11.61 -16.74
C GLY A 342 -9.98 -10.39 -17.31
N ALA A 343 -10.55 -10.54 -18.50
CA ALA A 343 -11.30 -9.48 -19.17
C ALA A 343 -12.54 -9.06 -18.37
N TYR A 344 -12.75 -7.75 -18.27
CA TYR A 344 -13.96 -7.17 -17.71
C TYR A 344 -15.00 -6.97 -18.83
N ARG A 345 -16.24 -7.33 -18.56
CA ARG A 345 -17.40 -7.13 -19.46
C ARG A 345 -18.35 -6.12 -18.83
N GLU A 346 -19.08 -5.37 -19.65
CA GLU A 346 -20.13 -4.47 -19.15
C GLU A 346 -21.31 -5.27 -18.59
N VAL A 347 -21.82 -4.83 -17.43
CA VAL A 347 -22.94 -5.43 -16.68
C VAL A 347 -24.12 -4.45 -16.60
N GLY A 348 -23.84 -3.15 -16.55
CA GLY A 348 -24.87 -2.10 -16.58
C GLY A 348 -25.11 -1.44 -15.23
N GLY A 349 -26.37 -1.35 -14.80
CA GLY A 349 -26.75 -0.83 -13.49
C GLY A 349 -26.86 -1.94 -12.45
N LEU A 350 -26.32 -1.73 -11.25
CA LEU A 350 -26.42 -2.65 -10.11
C LEU A 350 -26.88 -1.88 -8.86
N SER A 351 -27.75 -2.52 -8.07
CA SER A 351 -28.05 -2.14 -6.69
C SER A 351 -27.53 -3.26 -5.80
N LEU A 352 -26.63 -2.91 -4.88
CA LEU A 352 -25.82 -3.83 -4.11
C LEU A 352 -26.05 -3.62 -2.62
N VAL A 353 -26.23 -4.73 -1.89
CA VAL A 353 -26.26 -4.78 -0.42
C VAL A 353 -24.96 -5.45 0.04
N PRO A 354 -24.24 -4.91 1.03
CA PRO A 354 -23.04 -5.54 1.54
C PRO A 354 -23.37 -6.86 2.23
N LEU A 355 -22.54 -7.87 2.00
CA LEU A 355 -22.66 -9.18 2.64
C LEU A 355 -21.58 -9.34 3.71
N PHE A 356 -20.30 -9.19 3.35
CA PHE A 356 -19.18 -9.17 4.30
C PHE A 356 -17.94 -8.50 3.75
N ALA A 357 -17.00 -8.15 4.63
CA ALA A 357 -15.62 -7.89 4.28
C ALA A 357 -14.69 -8.87 5.00
N ALA A 358 -13.68 -9.38 4.30
CA ALA A 358 -12.70 -10.31 4.87
C ALA A 358 -11.26 -9.89 4.53
N PRO A 359 -10.31 -10.11 5.45
CA PRO A 359 -8.90 -9.95 5.16
C PRO A 359 -8.41 -11.05 4.22
N ILE A 360 -7.52 -10.70 3.31
CA ILE A 360 -6.80 -11.65 2.46
C ILE A 360 -5.32 -11.53 2.79
N ILE A 361 -4.69 -12.66 3.13
CA ILE A 361 -3.24 -12.83 3.22
C ILE A 361 -2.91 -14.13 2.48
N THR A 362 -1.97 -14.09 1.55
CA THR A 362 -1.59 -15.25 0.73
C THR A 362 -0.14 -15.67 0.98
N ALA A 363 0.13 -16.97 0.91
CA ALA A 363 1.49 -17.52 0.98
C ALA A 363 2.43 -16.97 -0.12
N SER A 364 1.86 -16.47 -1.23
CA SER A 364 2.60 -15.78 -2.29
C SER A 364 3.01 -14.33 -1.96
N GLY A 365 2.83 -13.88 -0.72
CA GLY A 365 3.22 -12.55 -0.27
C GLY A 365 2.30 -11.43 -0.76
N PHE A 366 0.99 -11.68 -0.89
CA PHE A 366 0.01 -10.64 -1.16
C PHE A 366 -0.96 -10.51 0.01
N ALA A 367 -1.26 -9.28 0.39
CA ALA A 367 -2.18 -8.96 1.45
C ALA A 367 -3.16 -7.85 1.05
N GLY A 368 -4.31 -7.81 1.71
CA GLY A 368 -5.36 -6.84 1.41
C GLY A 368 -6.72 -7.23 1.96
N VAL A 369 -7.78 -6.70 1.34
CA VAL A 369 -9.17 -6.92 1.74
C VAL A 369 -10.04 -7.14 0.51
N GLU A 370 -11.03 -8.01 0.65
CA GLU A 370 -12.19 -8.13 -0.24
C GLU A 370 -13.48 -7.81 0.51
N ALA A 371 -14.39 -7.09 -0.14
CA ALA A 371 -15.78 -6.98 0.28
C ALA A 371 -16.70 -7.60 -0.78
N THR A 372 -17.63 -8.41 -0.30
CA THR A 372 -18.63 -9.12 -1.08
C THR A 372 -19.98 -8.45 -0.89
N PHE A 373 -20.73 -8.36 -1.98
CA PHE A 373 -22.05 -7.76 -2.09
C PHE A 373 -23.02 -8.72 -2.76
N VAL A 374 -24.30 -8.51 -2.54
CA VAL A 374 -25.40 -9.25 -3.17
C VAL A 374 -26.32 -8.27 -3.88
N ASP A 375 -26.75 -8.60 -5.10
CA ASP A 375 -27.79 -7.85 -5.82
C ASP A 375 -29.21 -8.40 -5.57
N ALA A 376 -30.23 -7.72 -6.10
CA ALA A 376 -31.63 -8.12 -5.95
C ALA A 376 -31.99 -9.49 -6.56
N SER A 377 -31.10 -10.12 -7.33
CA SER A 377 -31.26 -11.48 -7.85
C SER A 377 -30.60 -12.56 -6.97
N GLY A 378 -29.96 -12.16 -5.86
CA GLY A 378 -29.17 -13.05 -5.01
C GLY A 378 -27.76 -13.34 -5.54
N ARG A 379 -27.35 -12.67 -6.63
CA ARG A 379 -26.02 -12.88 -7.21
C ARG A 379 -24.95 -12.11 -6.44
N THR A 380 -23.83 -12.77 -6.19
CA THR A 380 -22.66 -12.19 -5.54
C THR A 380 -21.78 -11.38 -6.48
N TRP A 381 -21.22 -10.30 -5.95
CA TRP A 381 -20.27 -9.40 -6.59
C TRP A 381 -19.18 -9.03 -5.59
N SER A 382 -17.94 -8.82 -6.01
CA SER A 382 -16.86 -8.43 -5.08
C SER A 382 -16.04 -7.22 -5.53
N VAL A 383 -15.49 -6.51 -4.55
CA VAL A 383 -14.40 -5.55 -4.76
C VAL A 383 -13.24 -5.91 -3.86
N ALA A 384 -12.01 -5.91 -4.37
CA ALA A 384 -10.85 -6.24 -3.57
C ALA A 384 -9.66 -5.34 -3.86
N ARG A 385 -9.00 -4.91 -2.78
CA ARG A 385 -7.74 -4.16 -2.75
C ARG A 385 -6.68 -5.09 -2.18
N MET A 386 -5.84 -5.63 -3.06
CA MET A 386 -4.69 -6.47 -2.71
C MET A 386 -3.41 -5.84 -3.23
N ARG A 387 -2.34 -5.94 -2.45
CA ARG A 387 -0.99 -5.46 -2.78
C ARG A 387 0.05 -6.51 -2.41
N PRO A 388 1.22 -6.50 -3.06
CA PRO A 388 2.42 -7.16 -2.53
C PRO A 388 2.71 -6.67 -1.10
N GLY A 389 2.71 -7.60 -0.14
CA GLY A 389 3.04 -7.33 1.25
C GLY A 389 2.36 -8.26 2.25
N ASP A 390 2.27 -7.81 3.50
CA ASP A 390 1.96 -8.61 4.69
C ASP A 390 0.70 -8.11 5.43
N ALA A 391 0.44 -8.66 6.61
CA ALA A 391 -0.65 -8.26 7.50
C ALA A 391 -0.76 -6.73 7.71
N ALA A 392 0.35 -5.99 7.73
CA ALA A 392 0.35 -4.54 7.93
C ALA A 392 -0.12 -3.74 6.71
N ASN A 393 -0.33 -4.38 5.55
CA ASN A 393 -0.97 -3.75 4.39
C ASN A 393 -2.51 -3.83 4.44
N VAL A 394 -3.07 -4.76 5.21
CA VAL A 394 -4.52 -5.03 5.28
C VAL A 394 -5.29 -3.82 5.81
N GLU A 395 -4.82 -3.20 6.90
CA GLU A 395 -5.47 -2.04 7.51
C GLU A 395 -5.57 -0.86 6.53
N SER A 396 -4.51 -0.57 5.77
CA SER A 396 -4.51 0.53 4.79
C SER A 396 -5.49 0.25 3.64
N ALA A 397 -5.50 -0.99 3.13
CA ALA A 397 -6.44 -1.44 2.11
C ALA A 397 -7.90 -1.40 2.59
N TYR A 398 -8.13 -1.61 3.89
CA TYR A 398 -9.45 -1.55 4.53
C TYR A 398 -9.95 -0.12 4.75
N ARG A 399 -9.13 0.71 5.42
CA ARG A 399 -9.53 2.00 6.01
C ARG A 399 -9.26 3.21 5.12
N VAL A 400 -8.27 3.14 4.23
CA VAL A 400 -7.74 4.33 3.52
C VAL A 400 -8.00 4.27 2.01
N GLU A 401 -7.87 3.10 1.39
CA GLU A 401 -7.85 3.01 -0.08
C GLU A 401 -9.26 3.07 -0.72
N PRO A 402 -9.62 4.13 -1.47
CA PRO A 402 -10.91 4.19 -2.16
C PRO A 402 -10.97 3.15 -3.29
N VAL A 403 -12.13 2.52 -3.49
CA VAL A 403 -12.30 1.49 -4.54
C VAL A 403 -12.54 2.11 -5.92
N TRP A 404 -13.48 3.04 -6.02
CA TRP A 404 -13.79 3.78 -7.24
C TRP A 404 -13.22 5.20 -7.18
N ARG A 405 -12.92 5.81 -8.32
CA ARG A 405 -12.25 7.11 -8.36
C ARG A 405 -13.15 8.28 -7.93
N GLU A 406 -14.43 8.21 -8.28
CA GLU A 406 -15.38 9.30 -8.02
C GLU A 406 -16.12 9.13 -6.69
N LEU A 407 -16.22 7.88 -6.22
CA LEU A 407 -16.67 7.55 -4.88
C LEU A 407 -15.43 7.22 -4.04
N SER A 408 -14.88 8.23 -3.35
CA SER A 408 -13.70 8.13 -2.47
C SER A 408 -13.93 7.31 -1.18
N ALA A 409 -14.77 6.28 -1.25
CA ALA A 409 -15.11 5.40 -0.15
C ALA A 409 -14.15 4.19 -0.08
N PRO A 410 -13.48 3.96 1.07
CA PRO A 410 -12.67 2.77 1.31
C PRO A 410 -13.54 1.55 1.62
N ILE A 411 -12.96 0.35 1.65
CA ILE A 411 -13.71 -0.89 1.86
C ILE A 411 -14.44 -0.90 3.21
N ARG A 412 -13.88 -0.31 4.27
CA ARG A 412 -14.56 -0.15 5.58
C ARG A 412 -15.93 0.51 5.48
N LEU A 413 -16.07 1.51 4.60
CA LEU A 413 -17.32 2.22 4.38
C LEU A 413 -18.22 1.42 3.42
N LEU A 414 -17.66 0.96 2.29
CA LEU A 414 -18.44 0.20 1.29
C LEU A 414 -19.08 -1.07 1.88
N SER A 415 -18.39 -1.78 2.77
CA SER A 415 -18.90 -2.99 3.45
C SER A 415 -20.03 -2.75 4.46
N ARG A 416 -20.46 -1.51 4.67
CA ARG A 416 -21.51 -1.13 5.64
C ARG A 416 -22.70 -0.38 5.03
N HIS A 417 -22.58 0.05 3.77
CA HIS A 417 -23.63 0.80 3.08
C HIS A 417 -24.09 0.08 1.82
N ARG A 418 -25.35 0.28 1.46
CA ARG A 418 -25.87 -0.10 0.15
C ARG A 418 -25.19 0.74 -0.93
N ILE A 419 -24.93 0.17 -2.10
CA ILE A 419 -24.22 0.84 -3.19
C ILE A 419 -25.06 0.78 -4.46
N LEU A 420 -25.24 1.92 -5.12
CA LEU A 420 -25.72 1.96 -6.50
C LEU A 420 -24.52 2.14 -7.42
N VAL A 421 -24.37 1.26 -8.41
CA VAL A 421 -23.31 1.32 -9.42
C VAL A 421 -23.95 1.45 -10.80
N SER A 422 -23.48 2.39 -11.62
CA SER A 422 -23.87 2.50 -13.03
C SER A 422 -22.65 2.44 -13.95
N GLY A 423 -22.87 1.88 -15.15
CA GLY A 423 -21.75 1.51 -16.03
C GLY A 423 -20.87 0.41 -15.43
N ALA A 424 -21.41 -0.43 -14.55
CA ALA A 424 -20.70 -1.50 -13.88
C ALA A 424 -20.03 -2.43 -14.90
N THR A 425 -18.80 -2.82 -14.60
CA THR A 425 -18.05 -3.82 -15.35
C THR A 425 -17.60 -4.92 -14.40
N ALA A 426 -17.57 -6.17 -14.86
CA ALA A 426 -17.17 -7.31 -14.02
C ALA A 426 -16.38 -8.36 -14.78
N ARG A 427 -15.54 -9.10 -14.07
CA ARG A 427 -14.99 -10.38 -14.53
C ARG A 427 -16.05 -11.49 -14.46
N ALA A 428 -15.74 -12.64 -15.05
CA ALA A 428 -16.60 -13.82 -15.02
C ALA A 428 -16.84 -14.37 -13.59
N ASP A 429 -15.91 -14.11 -12.67
CA ASP A 429 -15.98 -14.49 -11.24
C ASP A 429 -16.80 -13.52 -10.37
N GLY A 430 -17.42 -12.48 -10.95
CA GLY A 430 -18.19 -11.48 -10.21
C GLY A 430 -17.36 -10.34 -9.61
N ARG A 431 -16.03 -10.31 -9.79
CA ARG A 431 -15.22 -9.17 -9.32
C ARG A 431 -15.49 -7.93 -10.16
N LEU A 432 -15.92 -6.85 -9.50
CA LEU A 432 -16.29 -5.57 -10.10
C LEU A 432 -15.06 -4.72 -10.48
N GLY A 433 -15.22 -3.93 -11.53
CA GLY A 433 -14.19 -3.08 -12.10
C GLY A 433 -14.24 -1.65 -11.55
N ALA A 434 -13.06 -1.04 -11.43
CA ALA A 434 -12.88 0.38 -11.11
C ALA A 434 -12.53 1.22 -12.36
N GLY A 435 -13.14 0.89 -13.50
CA GLY A 435 -12.89 1.59 -14.77
C GLY A 435 -13.39 3.03 -14.76
N SER A 436 -12.81 3.90 -15.61
CA SER A 436 -13.13 5.33 -15.65
C SER A 436 -14.59 5.67 -16.01
N LYS A 437 -15.31 4.75 -16.67
CA LYS A 437 -16.74 4.87 -16.98
C LYS A 437 -17.65 4.43 -15.83
N VAL A 438 -17.14 3.72 -14.83
CA VAL A 438 -17.93 3.23 -13.71
C VAL A 438 -18.27 4.41 -12.80
N ARG A 439 -19.52 4.48 -12.35
CA ARG A 439 -20.01 5.43 -11.35
C ARG A 439 -20.56 4.66 -10.17
N ALA A 440 -20.32 5.13 -8.96
CA ALA A 440 -20.85 4.52 -7.75
C ALA A 440 -21.32 5.61 -6.78
N SER A 441 -22.38 5.33 -6.02
CA SER A 441 -22.88 6.18 -4.95
C SER A 441 -23.29 5.34 -3.74
N LEU A 442 -22.98 5.84 -2.55
CA LEU A 442 -23.44 5.27 -1.28
C LEU A 442 -24.94 5.55 -1.09
N GLY A 443 -25.66 4.57 -0.55
CA GLY A 443 -27.01 4.70 -0.02
C GLY A 443 -27.01 4.58 1.51
N ALA A 444 -28.17 4.19 2.05
CA ALA A 444 -28.33 3.94 3.47
C ALA A 444 -27.38 2.84 4.00
N GLU A 445 -27.11 2.91 5.30
CA GLU A 445 -26.44 1.86 6.06
C GLU A 445 -27.20 0.54 5.98
N SER A 446 -26.47 -0.57 6.11
CA SER A 446 -27.01 -1.93 6.06
C SER A 446 -26.98 -2.52 7.47
N THR A 447 -28.15 -2.63 8.09
CA THR A 447 -28.34 -3.06 9.48
C THR A 447 -28.26 -4.58 9.65
N GLY A 448 -27.28 -5.22 9.02
CA GLY A 448 -27.07 -6.67 9.06
C GLY A 448 -27.81 -7.49 8.00
N TRP A 449 -28.07 -8.76 8.32
CA TRP A 449 -28.64 -9.76 7.41
C TRP A 449 -30.05 -10.18 7.83
N GLU A 450 -31.02 -10.00 6.94
CA GLU A 450 -32.37 -10.58 7.03
C GLU A 450 -32.46 -11.92 6.28
N SER A 451 -31.79 -12.01 5.13
CA SER A 451 -31.64 -13.23 4.33
C SER A 451 -30.32 -13.17 3.55
N VAL A 452 -29.78 -14.33 3.19
CA VAL A 452 -28.51 -14.47 2.47
C VAL A 452 -28.65 -15.52 1.35
N PRO A 453 -27.94 -15.36 0.22
CA PRO A 453 -27.93 -16.37 -0.83
C PRO A 453 -27.02 -17.55 -0.42
N ALA A 454 -27.28 -18.74 -0.96
CA ALA A 454 -26.35 -19.86 -0.86
C ALA A 454 -24.99 -19.49 -1.50
N PRO A 455 -23.83 -19.97 -0.98
CA PRO A 455 -23.68 -20.95 0.10
C PRO A 455 -23.61 -20.33 1.52
N TYR A 456 -24.00 -19.06 1.69
CA TYR A 456 -23.95 -18.40 2.98
C TYR A 456 -25.13 -18.81 3.86
N GLU A 457 -24.90 -18.85 5.17
CA GLU A 457 -25.88 -19.18 6.20
C GLU A 457 -25.89 -18.10 7.29
N ILE A 458 -27.04 -17.93 7.95
CA ILE A 458 -27.16 -17.14 9.19
C ILE A 458 -27.28 -18.12 10.36
N VAL A 459 -26.36 -18.03 11.33
CA VAL A 459 -26.46 -18.74 12.61
C VAL A 459 -26.82 -17.70 13.67
N GLU A 460 -27.95 -17.86 14.35
CA GLU A 460 -28.39 -16.95 15.42
C GLU A 460 -28.61 -17.73 16.71
N GLY A 461 -28.03 -17.24 17.81
CA GLY A 461 -28.22 -17.84 19.13
C GLY A 461 -27.37 -17.19 20.19
N ALA A 462 -27.29 -17.82 21.37
CA ALA A 462 -26.41 -17.39 22.44
C ALA A 462 -24.96 -17.85 22.20
N ILE A 463 -23.99 -17.04 22.59
CA ILE A 463 -22.60 -17.49 22.75
C ILE A 463 -22.54 -18.46 23.93
N LEU A 464 -21.97 -19.65 23.68
CA LEU A 464 -21.76 -20.71 24.68
C LEU A 464 -20.26 -20.92 25.02
N GLY A 465 -19.37 -20.22 24.32
CA GLY A 465 -17.92 -20.29 24.51
C GLY A 465 -17.15 -19.78 23.30
N GLY A 466 -15.83 -19.76 23.39
CA GLY A 466 -14.94 -19.33 22.31
C GLY A 466 -13.48 -19.50 22.67
N ASP A 467 -12.62 -19.54 21.65
CA ASP A 467 -11.16 -19.68 21.79
C ASP A 467 -10.43 -18.86 20.71
N ARG A 468 -9.11 -19.02 20.58
CA ARG A 468 -8.30 -18.33 19.55
C ARG A 468 -8.48 -18.86 18.12
N SER A 469 -9.44 -19.75 17.90
CA SER A 469 -9.75 -20.36 16.62
C SER A 469 -11.22 -20.18 16.19
N GLY A 470 -12.14 -19.92 17.10
CA GLY A 470 -13.56 -19.68 16.76
C GLY A 470 -14.47 -19.36 17.95
N LEU A 471 -15.77 -19.30 17.68
CA LEU A 471 -16.84 -19.10 18.67
C LEU A 471 -17.82 -20.28 18.64
N VAL A 472 -18.39 -20.63 19.80
CA VAL A 472 -19.52 -21.56 19.88
C VAL A 472 -20.82 -20.75 20.01
N VAL A 473 -21.68 -20.84 19.00
CA VAL A 473 -22.98 -20.17 18.94
C VAL A 473 -24.06 -21.21 18.70
N ASP A 474 -25.07 -21.27 19.57
CA ASP A 474 -26.17 -22.26 19.51
C ASP A 474 -25.69 -23.72 19.37
N GLY A 475 -24.59 -24.06 20.04
CA GLY A 475 -23.96 -25.39 19.99
C GLY A 475 -23.15 -25.69 18.72
N ARG A 476 -23.07 -24.76 17.75
CA ARG A 476 -22.23 -24.88 16.56
C ARG A 476 -20.91 -24.13 16.76
N PHE A 477 -19.79 -24.76 16.40
CA PHE A 477 -18.49 -24.10 16.38
C PHE A 477 -18.29 -23.37 15.04
N LEU A 478 -17.95 -22.08 15.12
CA LEU A 478 -17.76 -21.19 13.97
C LEU A 478 -16.30 -20.74 13.92
N SER A 479 -15.56 -21.25 12.94
CA SER A 479 -14.11 -21.09 12.83
C SER A 479 -13.70 -19.75 12.21
N LEU A 480 -12.61 -19.15 12.68
CA LEU A 480 -12.03 -17.95 12.11
C LEU A 480 -11.21 -18.27 10.85
N LEU A 481 -11.40 -17.47 9.80
CA LEU A 481 -10.52 -17.45 8.63
C LEU A 481 -9.03 -17.35 9.05
N PRO A 482 -8.10 -18.10 8.43
CA PRO A 482 -6.68 -18.05 8.78
C PRO A 482 -6.09 -16.63 8.75
N ALA A 483 -6.45 -15.83 7.74
CA ALA A 483 -6.02 -14.43 7.63
C ALA A 483 -6.57 -13.55 8.77
N ALA A 484 -7.80 -13.79 9.25
CA ALA A 484 -8.37 -13.08 10.39
C ALA A 484 -7.64 -13.45 11.69
N ARG A 485 -7.30 -14.73 11.89
CA ARG A 485 -6.49 -15.19 13.03
C ARG A 485 -5.11 -14.53 13.06
N SER A 486 -4.42 -14.46 11.92
CA SER A 486 -3.13 -13.75 11.78
C SER A 486 -3.20 -12.24 12.07
N LEU A 487 -4.39 -11.65 12.00
CA LEU A 487 -4.67 -10.25 12.32
C LEU A 487 -5.22 -10.05 13.75
N GLY A 488 -5.14 -11.07 14.60
CA GLY A 488 -5.50 -10.98 16.02
C GLY A 488 -6.97 -11.28 16.35
N ALA A 489 -7.81 -11.67 15.37
CA ALA A 489 -9.22 -11.98 15.62
C ALA A 489 -9.44 -13.10 16.66
N GLY A 490 -8.45 -13.97 16.89
CA GLY A 490 -8.50 -15.00 17.92
C GLY A 490 -8.60 -14.45 19.35
N LEU A 491 -8.01 -13.28 19.64
CA LEU A 491 -8.17 -12.63 20.94
C LEU A 491 -9.59 -12.07 21.12
N ALA A 492 -10.23 -11.66 20.02
CA ALA A 492 -11.62 -11.21 20.03
C ALA A 492 -12.58 -12.37 20.28
N THR A 493 -12.39 -13.53 19.63
CA THR A 493 -13.24 -14.71 19.86
C THR A 493 -13.04 -15.35 21.23
N GLU A 494 -11.82 -15.29 21.79
CA GLU A 494 -11.55 -15.65 23.19
C GLU A 494 -12.29 -14.70 24.15
N LEU A 495 -12.23 -13.38 23.93
CA LEU A 495 -12.94 -12.37 24.74
C LEU A 495 -14.46 -12.52 24.64
N PHE A 496 -15.00 -12.63 23.43
CA PHE A 496 -16.44 -12.82 23.19
C PHE A 496 -16.92 -14.19 23.71
N GLY A 497 -16.06 -15.20 23.70
CA GLY A 497 -16.33 -16.52 24.28
C GLY A 497 -16.60 -16.51 25.78
N ALA A 498 -16.04 -15.53 26.52
CA ALA A 498 -16.33 -15.31 27.93
C ALA A 498 -17.66 -14.56 28.17
N ALA A 499 -18.20 -13.89 27.16
CA ALA A 499 -19.48 -13.14 27.23
C ALA A 499 -20.69 -14.06 27.04
N LEU A 500 -20.74 -15.15 27.82
CA LEU A 500 -21.76 -16.20 27.75
C LEU A 500 -23.19 -15.65 27.80
N GLY A 501 -24.09 -16.27 27.03
CA GLY A 501 -25.50 -15.87 26.95
C GLY A 501 -25.79 -14.68 26.03
N THR A 502 -24.77 -13.89 25.63
CA THR A 502 -24.93 -12.81 24.64
C THR A 502 -25.53 -13.37 23.34
N ARG A 503 -26.66 -12.82 22.89
CA ARG A 503 -27.31 -13.21 21.64
C ARG A 503 -26.63 -12.53 20.47
N VAL A 504 -26.15 -13.33 19.53
CA VAL A 504 -25.48 -12.87 18.32
C VAL A 504 -26.14 -13.47 17.07
N ARG A 505 -25.99 -12.75 15.96
CA ARG A 505 -26.28 -13.25 14.62
C ARG A 505 -24.98 -13.28 13.82
N CYS A 506 -24.54 -14.46 13.43
CA CYS A 506 -23.31 -14.70 12.70
C CYS A 506 -23.61 -15.00 11.22
N LEU A 507 -22.83 -14.39 10.33
CA LEU A 507 -22.76 -14.80 8.93
C LEU A 507 -21.69 -15.89 8.79
N VAL A 508 -22.07 -17.00 8.17
CA VAL A 508 -21.24 -18.20 8.06
C VAL A 508 -21.18 -18.67 6.60
N ARG A 509 -20.05 -19.28 6.21
CA ARG A 509 -19.92 -20.09 4.99
C ARG A 509 -19.08 -21.31 5.34
N ASP A 510 -19.61 -22.52 5.14
CA ASP A 510 -18.87 -23.77 5.39
C ASP A 510 -18.17 -23.80 6.78
N GLU A 511 -18.90 -23.39 7.82
CA GLU A 511 -18.41 -23.21 9.22
C GLU A 511 -17.37 -22.09 9.44
N GLU A 512 -17.00 -21.32 8.42
CA GLU A 512 -16.18 -20.10 8.56
C GLU A 512 -17.03 -18.91 9.04
N LEU A 513 -16.66 -18.29 10.15
CA LEU A 513 -17.24 -17.04 10.67
C LEU A 513 -16.76 -15.86 9.82
N LEU A 514 -17.69 -15.28 9.05
CA LEU A 514 -17.41 -14.14 8.16
C LEU A 514 -17.79 -12.78 8.76
N GLY A 515 -18.67 -12.76 9.77
CA GLY A 515 -19.09 -11.54 10.46
C GLY A 515 -20.05 -11.84 11.60
N MET A 516 -20.16 -10.89 12.54
CA MET A 516 -21.04 -11.00 13.72
C MET A 516 -21.78 -9.69 13.96
N LEU A 517 -23.08 -9.80 14.26
CA LEU A 517 -23.92 -8.77 14.86
C LEU A 517 -24.20 -9.17 16.30
N VAL A 518 -24.18 -8.21 17.22
CA VAL A 518 -24.77 -8.40 18.56
C VAL A 518 -26.24 -7.99 18.50
N LEU A 519 -27.11 -8.83 19.05
CA LEU A 519 -28.55 -8.57 19.15
C LEU A 519 -28.95 -8.11 20.55
N ASP A 520 -28.39 -8.75 21.58
CA ASP A 520 -28.62 -8.47 23.00
C ASP A 520 -27.49 -9.08 23.86
N GLY A 521 -27.19 -8.49 25.02
CA GLY A 521 -26.17 -8.96 25.96
C GLY A 521 -25.04 -7.96 26.23
N VAL A 522 -23.89 -8.47 26.69
CA VAL A 522 -22.80 -7.64 27.28
C VAL A 522 -21.73 -7.19 26.28
N ILE A 523 -21.79 -7.63 25.02
CA ILE A 523 -20.86 -7.19 23.97
C ILE A 523 -21.38 -5.89 23.35
N TYR A 524 -20.59 -4.83 23.39
CA TYR A 524 -20.84 -3.58 22.69
C TYR A 524 -19.96 -3.48 21.43
N VAL A 525 -20.59 -3.29 20.27
CA VAL A 525 -19.92 -2.97 19.01
C VAL A 525 -20.06 -1.47 18.75
N PRO A 526 -18.96 -0.71 18.57
CA PRO A 526 -19.02 0.74 18.36
C PRO A 526 -19.97 1.16 17.24
N ASP A 527 -20.74 2.23 17.47
CA ASP A 527 -21.74 2.77 16.53
C ASP A 527 -21.17 3.02 15.12
N GLU A 528 -19.92 3.49 15.03
CA GLU A 528 -19.22 3.74 13.76
C GLU A 528 -18.94 2.47 12.92
N LEU A 529 -19.19 1.28 13.47
CA LEU A 529 -19.16 0.01 12.77
C LEU A 529 -20.55 -0.49 12.34
N GLY A 530 -21.63 0.26 12.60
CA GLY A 530 -23.00 -0.11 12.24
C GLY A 530 -23.47 -1.41 12.89
N GLY A 531 -22.97 -1.73 14.09
CA GLY A 531 -23.27 -2.95 14.83
C GLY A 531 -22.61 -4.23 14.30
N VAL A 532 -21.87 -4.18 13.18
CA VAL A 532 -21.22 -5.36 12.58
C VAL A 532 -19.73 -5.39 12.87
N TRP A 533 -19.28 -6.52 13.43
CA TRP A 533 -17.87 -6.89 13.54
C TRP A 533 -17.41 -7.74 12.34
N TRP A 534 -16.36 -7.29 11.64
CA TRP A 534 -15.65 -8.09 10.63
C TRP A 534 -14.35 -8.68 11.20
N PRO A 535 -14.25 -10.01 11.39
CA PRO A 535 -13.08 -10.65 11.98
C PRO A 535 -11.76 -10.29 11.27
N GLY A 536 -10.83 -9.73 12.04
CA GLY A 536 -9.49 -9.35 11.58
C GLY A 536 -9.40 -8.03 10.80
N LEU A 537 -10.51 -7.34 10.56
CA LEU A 537 -10.53 -5.99 9.96
C LEU A 537 -10.89 -4.91 10.99
N ASP A 538 -11.81 -5.25 11.90
CA ASP A 538 -12.20 -4.40 13.02
C ASP A 538 -11.48 -4.88 14.28
N ALA A 539 -10.61 -4.00 14.81
CA ALA A 539 -9.85 -4.26 16.01
C ALA A 539 -10.77 -4.22 17.23
N VAL A 540 -10.66 -5.25 18.07
CA VAL A 540 -11.43 -5.42 19.30
C VAL A 540 -10.50 -5.23 20.48
N ASP A 541 -10.95 -4.47 21.46
CA ASP A 541 -10.29 -4.32 22.76
C ASP A 541 -11.26 -4.66 23.89
N ARG A 542 -10.77 -4.65 25.15
CA ARG A 542 -11.57 -5.06 26.31
C ARG A 542 -12.81 -4.20 26.55
N SER A 543 -12.90 -2.96 26.04
CA SER A 543 -14.09 -2.12 26.20
C SER A 543 -15.32 -2.62 25.43
N TRP A 544 -15.12 -3.52 24.47
CA TRP A 544 -16.21 -4.18 23.74
C TRP A 544 -16.91 -5.25 24.58
N ALA A 545 -16.27 -5.78 25.62
CA ALA A 545 -16.94 -6.63 26.59
C ALA A 545 -17.27 -5.78 27.82
N GLY A 546 -18.52 -5.86 28.30
CA GLY A 546 -18.90 -5.29 29.58
C GLY A 546 -18.22 -6.00 30.76
N VAL A 547 -18.79 -5.88 31.95
CA VAL A 547 -18.36 -6.71 33.09
C VAL A 547 -18.65 -8.18 32.74
N LEU A 548 -17.59 -8.93 32.43
CA LEU A 548 -17.67 -10.36 32.20
C LEU A 548 -18.11 -11.05 33.49
N PRO A 549 -18.94 -12.11 33.41
CA PRO A 549 -19.26 -12.91 34.60
C PRO A 549 -17.97 -13.48 35.19
N GLU A 550 -17.86 -13.48 36.52
CA GLU A 550 -16.75 -14.15 37.19
C GLU A 550 -16.77 -15.63 36.83
N VAL A 551 -15.61 -16.19 36.49
CA VAL A 551 -15.50 -17.60 36.14
C VAL A 551 -15.52 -18.40 37.44
N ASP A 552 -16.68 -18.96 37.77
CA ASP A 552 -16.83 -19.91 38.88
C ASP A 552 -15.88 -21.11 38.67
N GLY A 553 -14.78 -21.11 39.43
CA GLY A 553 -13.69 -22.07 39.31
C GLY A 553 -13.99 -23.41 39.99
N GLU A 554 -15.05 -24.11 39.58
CA GLU A 554 -15.38 -25.46 40.07
C GLU A 554 -15.57 -26.44 38.91
N GLY A 555 -14.71 -27.47 38.81
CA GLY A 555 -14.80 -28.44 37.71
C GLY A 555 -13.67 -29.44 37.51
N THR A 556 -12.75 -29.64 38.47
CA THR A 556 -11.76 -30.73 38.41
C THR A 556 -11.72 -31.54 39.71
N ASP A 557 -12.66 -32.47 39.83
CA ASP A 557 -12.62 -33.52 40.85
C ASP A 557 -11.48 -34.51 40.58
N SER A 558 -10.28 -34.23 41.11
CA SER A 558 -9.21 -35.23 41.21
C SER A 558 -9.12 -35.75 42.64
N ALA A 559 -9.88 -36.81 42.93
CA ALA A 559 -9.85 -37.46 44.24
C ALA A 559 -8.54 -38.24 44.47
N GLY A 560 -7.89 -37.96 45.61
CA GLY A 560 -7.13 -38.96 46.37
C GLY A 560 -5.65 -39.16 46.03
N ALA A 561 -4.78 -38.49 46.78
CA ALA A 561 -3.52 -39.08 47.28
C ALA A 561 -3.04 -38.32 48.54
N GLU A 562 -3.25 -38.90 49.72
CA GLU A 562 -2.59 -38.41 50.96
C GLU A 562 -1.11 -38.78 50.96
N GLY A 563 -0.25 -37.90 51.50
CA GLY A 563 1.19 -38.13 51.58
C GLY A 563 1.91 -37.07 52.40
N ALA A 564 1.81 -37.14 53.72
CA ALA A 564 2.45 -36.20 54.63
C ALA A 564 3.99 -36.29 54.61
N LEU A 565 4.67 -35.16 54.83
CA LEU A 565 5.82 -35.06 55.73
C LEU A 565 6.03 -33.59 56.16
N ALA A 566 6.67 -33.39 57.32
CA ALA A 566 6.56 -32.15 58.10
C ALA A 566 7.83 -31.28 58.10
N GLY A 567 7.62 -29.97 58.30
CA GLY A 567 8.33 -29.13 59.27
C GLY A 567 9.83 -28.84 59.07
N GLY A 568 10.14 -27.56 58.82
CA GLY A 568 11.49 -27.01 58.94
C GLY A 568 11.51 -25.52 58.66
N ASP A 569 11.60 -24.69 59.71
CA ASP A 569 11.69 -23.22 59.62
C ASP A 569 13.04 -22.75 59.06
N ALA A 570 13.07 -21.65 58.29
CA ALA A 570 13.79 -20.42 58.64
C ALA A 570 13.73 -19.33 57.55
N ASP A 571 13.75 -18.07 58.01
CA ASP A 571 14.16 -16.82 57.35
C ASP A 571 13.42 -16.30 56.10
N GLU A 572 12.44 -15.42 56.38
CA GLU A 572 12.22 -14.21 55.59
C GLU A 572 13.40 -13.23 55.81
N PRO A 573 13.78 -12.39 54.83
CA PRO A 573 13.07 -11.10 54.75
C PRO A 573 12.97 -10.45 53.35
N GLY A 574 11.90 -9.65 53.18
CA GLY A 574 11.97 -8.40 52.41
C GLY A 574 11.41 -8.47 51.00
N GLY A 575 10.10 -8.23 50.87
CA GLY A 575 9.40 -8.24 49.59
C GLY A 575 9.70 -7.05 48.68
N LEU A 576 9.31 -7.23 47.41
CA LEU A 576 8.95 -6.18 46.46
C LEU A 576 7.69 -6.64 45.73
N ASP A 577 6.73 -5.73 45.56
CA ASP A 577 5.40 -6.04 45.05
C ASP A 577 5.42 -6.57 43.60
N ALA A 578 4.98 -7.81 43.42
CA ALA A 578 4.73 -8.42 42.11
C ALA A 578 3.22 -8.62 41.90
N ALA A 579 2.47 -7.52 41.93
CA ALA A 579 1.03 -7.48 41.63
C ALA A 579 0.74 -6.49 40.50
N GLY A 580 0.14 -6.97 39.41
CA GLY A 580 -0.55 -6.09 38.44
C GLY A 580 0.11 -5.83 37.06
N ALA A 581 0.98 -6.71 36.59
CA ALA A 581 1.36 -6.86 35.18
C ALA A 581 1.62 -8.37 34.95
N ASP A 582 1.22 -9.05 33.87
CA ASP A 582 1.15 -8.64 32.47
C ASP A 582 0.02 -9.36 31.70
N SER A 583 -0.51 -8.70 30.67
CA SER A 583 -1.21 -9.32 29.52
C SER A 583 -1.38 -8.34 28.36
N ALA A 584 -1.40 -7.03 28.66
CA ALA A 584 -1.20 -5.96 27.67
C ALA A 584 0.28 -5.82 27.24
N GLY A 585 1.23 -6.23 28.10
CA GLY A 585 2.68 -6.15 27.84
C GLY A 585 3.14 -7.05 26.69
N GLU A 586 2.70 -8.31 26.66
CA GLU A 586 3.11 -9.29 25.64
C GLU A 586 2.75 -8.87 24.20
N VAL A 587 1.53 -8.35 24.01
CA VAL A 587 1.04 -7.88 22.70
C VAL A 587 1.86 -6.68 22.21
N SER A 588 2.23 -5.78 23.12
CA SER A 588 3.12 -4.65 22.84
C SER A 588 4.54 -5.13 22.50
N GLY A 589 5.08 -6.09 23.24
CA GLY A 589 6.40 -6.69 23.01
C GLY A 589 6.51 -7.32 21.62
N PHE A 590 5.55 -8.17 21.23
CA PHE A 590 5.59 -8.84 19.93
C PHE A 590 5.50 -7.87 18.75
N ALA A 591 4.66 -6.84 18.85
CA ALA A 591 4.56 -5.79 17.84
C ALA A 591 5.88 -5.00 17.68
N GLN A 592 6.56 -4.73 18.80
CA GLN A 592 7.88 -4.08 18.80
C GLN A 592 8.97 -4.99 18.21
N VAL A 593 8.99 -6.28 18.53
CA VAL A 593 9.94 -7.27 17.95
C VAL A 593 9.78 -7.33 16.42
N ARG A 594 8.55 -7.42 15.91
CA ARG A 594 8.30 -7.36 14.46
C ARG A 594 8.81 -6.05 13.84
N ALA A 595 8.58 -4.91 14.50
CA ALA A 595 9.09 -3.62 14.02
C ALA A 595 10.63 -3.55 13.99
N VAL A 596 11.34 -4.25 14.88
CA VAL A 596 12.81 -4.39 14.85
C VAL A 596 13.25 -5.21 13.63
N LEU A 597 12.64 -6.36 13.35
CA LEU A 597 12.99 -7.19 12.20
C LEU A 597 12.67 -6.49 10.87
N GLN A 598 11.50 -5.85 10.76
CA GLN A 598 11.13 -5.04 9.58
C GLN A 598 12.13 -3.89 9.35
N ARG A 599 12.59 -3.21 10.42
CA ARG A 599 13.61 -2.16 10.34
C ARG A 599 14.96 -2.69 9.83
N TRP A 600 15.38 -3.88 10.26
CA TRP A 600 16.63 -4.48 9.77
C TRP A 600 16.52 -4.96 8.33
N CYS A 601 15.43 -5.65 7.97
CA CYS A 601 15.17 -6.03 6.58
C CYS A 601 15.15 -4.81 5.65
N GLN A 602 14.54 -3.71 6.08
CA GLN A 602 14.53 -2.45 5.34
C GLN A 602 15.95 -1.87 5.15
N ARG A 603 16.75 -1.80 6.22
CA ARG A 603 18.12 -1.27 6.15
C ARG A 603 19.00 -2.07 5.18
N VAL A 604 18.91 -3.39 5.23
CA VAL A 604 19.67 -4.27 4.31
C VAL A 604 19.18 -4.13 2.87
N LEU A 605 17.86 -4.07 2.65
CA LEU A 605 17.32 -3.86 1.30
C LEU A 605 17.70 -2.49 0.72
N ASP A 606 17.84 -1.46 1.55
CA ASP A 606 18.19 -0.12 1.09
C ASP A 606 19.70 0.03 0.83
N ALA A 607 20.56 -0.34 1.78
CA ALA A 607 22.00 -0.05 1.76
C ALA A 607 22.93 -1.29 1.74
N GLY A 608 22.38 -2.48 1.48
CA GLY A 608 23.12 -3.75 1.42
C GLY A 608 23.52 -4.29 2.79
N PRO A 609 24.33 -5.37 2.85
CA PRO A 609 24.72 -6.02 4.10
C PRO A 609 25.63 -5.16 4.99
N SER A 610 26.22 -4.08 4.46
CA SER A 610 27.14 -3.19 5.17
C SER A 610 26.58 -2.69 6.52
N VAL A 611 25.26 -2.49 6.59
CA VAL A 611 24.53 -2.04 7.79
C VAL A 611 24.59 -3.04 8.95
N LEU A 612 24.82 -4.33 8.67
CA LEU A 612 24.81 -5.41 9.67
C LEU A 612 26.08 -5.42 10.53
N SER A 613 27.12 -4.68 10.13
CA SER A 613 28.30 -4.41 10.96
C SER A 613 28.05 -3.44 12.12
N SER A 614 26.85 -2.83 12.19
CA SER A 614 26.53 -1.83 13.21
C SER A 614 26.37 -2.46 14.61
N PRO A 615 26.97 -1.87 15.68
CA PRO A 615 26.77 -2.32 17.07
C PRO A 615 25.35 -2.05 17.60
N VAL A 616 24.46 -1.47 16.79
CA VAL A 616 23.02 -1.43 17.07
C VAL A 616 22.40 -2.82 16.88
N LEU A 617 22.88 -3.64 15.93
CA LEU A 617 22.33 -4.97 15.66
C LEU A 617 22.47 -5.88 16.88
N GLU A 618 23.65 -5.93 17.49
CA GLU A 618 23.91 -6.79 18.66
C GLU A 618 23.05 -6.41 19.86
N ARG A 619 22.80 -5.11 20.06
CA ARG A 619 21.87 -4.61 21.09
C ARG A 619 20.41 -4.95 20.78
N ASP A 620 19.97 -4.76 19.54
CA ASP A 620 18.63 -5.15 19.10
C ASP A 620 18.43 -6.68 19.26
N THR A 621 19.38 -7.51 18.82
CA THR A 621 19.36 -8.98 18.94
C THR A 621 19.33 -9.46 20.40
N ALA A 622 20.06 -8.79 21.30
CA ALA A 622 20.03 -9.06 22.73
C ALA A 622 18.70 -8.64 23.39
N TRP A 623 18.17 -7.46 23.03
CA TRP A 623 16.87 -6.98 23.50
C TRP A 623 15.72 -7.90 23.05
N VAL A 624 15.69 -8.28 21.77
CA VAL A 624 14.69 -9.23 21.22
C VAL A 624 14.71 -10.56 21.99
N ARG A 625 15.90 -11.04 22.38
CA ARG A 625 16.03 -12.25 23.22
C ARG A 625 15.52 -12.03 24.65
N ALA A 626 15.82 -10.88 25.25
CA ALA A 626 15.40 -10.55 26.61
C ALA A 626 13.87 -10.38 26.75
N VAL A 627 13.20 -9.92 25.69
CA VAL A 627 11.72 -9.81 25.61
C VAL A 627 11.06 -11.16 25.28
N GLY A 628 11.80 -12.27 25.34
CA GLY A 628 11.25 -13.63 25.19
C GLY A 628 11.03 -14.09 23.75
N ALA A 629 11.68 -13.46 22.76
CA ALA A 629 11.55 -13.83 21.34
C ALA A 629 12.86 -14.45 20.77
N PRO A 630 13.30 -15.64 21.25
CA PRO A 630 14.58 -16.23 20.87
C PRO A 630 14.69 -16.51 19.37
N PHE A 631 13.62 -16.99 18.73
CA PHE A 631 13.61 -17.24 17.28
C PHE A 631 13.83 -15.96 16.45
N ALA A 632 13.26 -14.82 16.87
CA ALA A 632 13.52 -13.53 16.22
C ALA A 632 14.96 -13.05 16.43
N SER A 633 15.56 -13.36 17.58
CA SER A 633 16.98 -13.13 17.86
C SER A 633 17.87 -13.98 16.93
N GLU A 634 17.52 -15.24 16.71
CA GLU A 634 18.21 -16.14 15.76
C GLU A 634 18.13 -15.62 14.32
N LEU A 635 16.96 -15.15 13.87
CA LEU A 635 16.80 -14.54 12.52
C LEU A 635 17.71 -13.31 12.31
N LEU A 636 17.87 -12.46 13.34
CA LEU A 636 18.79 -11.32 13.30
C LEU A 636 20.27 -11.75 13.30
N SER A 637 20.62 -12.82 14.03
CA SER A 637 21.96 -13.42 13.95
C SER A 637 22.23 -14.02 12.57
N SER A 638 21.30 -14.82 12.02
CA SER A 638 21.45 -15.44 10.70
C SER A 638 21.63 -14.41 9.58
N LEU A 639 20.99 -13.25 9.69
CA LEU A 639 21.24 -12.12 8.79
C LEU A 639 22.71 -11.66 8.81
N LYS A 640 23.31 -11.55 10.00
CA LYS A 640 24.73 -11.18 10.17
C LYS A 640 25.65 -12.30 9.66
N ASP A 641 25.37 -13.54 10.05
CA ASP A 641 26.21 -14.71 9.73
C ASP A 641 26.27 -14.96 8.21
N ALA A 642 25.15 -14.76 7.50
CA ALA A 642 25.08 -14.85 6.04
C ALA A 642 25.99 -13.84 5.29
N THR A 643 26.47 -12.77 5.96
CA THR A 643 27.47 -11.86 5.36
C THR A 643 28.89 -12.44 5.33
N HIS A 644 29.12 -13.51 6.10
CA HIS A 644 30.38 -14.25 6.16
C HIS A 644 30.37 -15.50 5.25
N GLU A 645 29.22 -15.85 4.66
CA GLU A 645 29.11 -16.89 3.64
C GLU A 645 29.63 -16.39 2.27
N GLY A 646 30.34 -17.25 1.56
CA GLY A 646 31.01 -16.90 0.30
C GLY A 646 32.21 -17.79 0.01
N SER A 647 32.98 -17.43 -1.01
CA SER A 647 34.20 -18.15 -1.39
C SER A 647 35.29 -17.17 -1.85
N ARG A 648 36.53 -17.65 -1.92
CA ARG A 648 37.59 -16.91 -2.61
C ARG A 648 37.68 -17.37 -4.06
N ARG A 649 37.66 -16.42 -4.98
CA ARG A 649 38.00 -16.63 -6.38
C ARG A 649 39.48 -17.03 -6.50
N PHE A 650 39.85 -17.53 -7.68
CA PHE A 650 41.21 -17.96 -8.00
C PHE A 650 42.27 -16.83 -7.86
N ASP A 651 41.87 -15.58 -8.08
CA ASP A 651 42.69 -14.38 -7.90
C ASP A 651 42.86 -13.97 -6.41
N GLY A 652 42.21 -14.68 -5.48
CA GLY A 652 42.20 -14.39 -4.05
C GLY A 652 41.12 -13.41 -3.59
N THR A 653 40.35 -12.82 -4.52
CA THR A 653 39.24 -11.90 -4.22
C THR A 653 38.12 -12.64 -3.49
N TRP A 654 37.57 -12.03 -2.44
CA TRP A 654 36.39 -12.57 -1.74
C TRP A 654 35.11 -12.29 -2.54
N GLU A 655 34.32 -13.33 -2.76
CA GLU A 655 33.01 -13.28 -3.41
C GLU A 655 31.94 -13.74 -2.40
N PRO A 656 31.05 -12.85 -1.94
CA PRO A 656 30.01 -13.19 -0.96
C PRO A 656 28.91 -14.04 -1.58
N ASP A 657 28.34 -14.97 -0.81
CA ASP A 657 27.14 -15.71 -1.25
C ASP A 657 25.92 -14.76 -1.19
N SER A 658 25.49 -14.29 -2.37
CA SER A 658 24.28 -13.48 -2.50
C SER A 658 23.01 -14.22 -2.10
N GLU A 659 22.93 -15.53 -2.37
CA GLU A 659 21.75 -16.32 -2.07
C GLU A 659 21.64 -16.63 -0.57
N ALA A 660 22.77 -16.79 0.14
CA ALA A 660 22.78 -16.94 1.60
C ALA A 660 22.12 -15.73 2.28
N LEU A 661 22.56 -14.52 1.91
CA LEU A 661 21.95 -13.28 2.39
C LEU A 661 20.47 -13.19 2.01
N ALA A 662 20.11 -13.56 0.78
CA ALA A 662 18.72 -13.56 0.33
C ALA A 662 17.83 -14.56 1.11
N ARG A 663 18.34 -15.74 1.46
CA ARG A 663 17.64 -16.74 2.29
C ARG A 663 17.44 -16.23 3.72
N ALA A 664 18.49 -15.71 4.36
CA ALA A 664 18.42 -15.17 5.71
C ALA A 664 17.50 -13.95 5.81
N TRP A 665 17.58 -13.04 4.83
CA TRP A 665 16.70 -11.88 4.71
C TRP A 665 15.25 -12.27 4.45
N LEU A 666 15.00 -13.26 3.58
CA LEU A 666 13.66 -13.77 3.36
C LEU A 666 13.06 -14.31 4.66
N ALA A 667 13.80 -15.15 5.40
CA ALA A 667 13.33 -15.68 6.67
C ALA A 667 13.00 -14.59 7.70
N ALA A 668 13.88 -13.58 7.85
CA ALA A 668 13.64 -12.44 8.73
C ALA A 668 12.45 -11.55 8.27
N SER A 669 12.15 -11.50 6.97
CA SER A 669 11.04 -10.70 6.42
C SER A 669 9.65 -11.32 6.61
N GLN A 670 9.55 -12.59 7.00
CA GLN A 670 8.28 -13.33 7.15
C GLN A 670 7.80 -13.47 8.62
N TYR A 671 8.40 -12.72 9.55
CA TYR A 671 8.09 -12.72 11.00
C TYR A 671 7.10 -11.57 11.39
#